data_AF-A0AAD2FGB1-F1
#
_entry.id   AF-A0AAD2FGB1-F1
#
_cell.length_a   1.000
_cell.length_b   1.000
_cell.length_c   1.000
_cell.angle_alpha   90.00
_cell.angle_beta   90.00
_cell.angle_gamma   90.00
#
_symmetry.space_group_name_H-M   'P 1'
#
loop_
_entity.id
_entity.type
_entity.pdbx_description
1 polymer ?
#
loop_
_entity_poly.entity_id
_entity_poly.type
_entity_poly.pdbx_seq_one_letter_code
_entity_poly.pdbx_strand_id
1 'polypeptide(L)'
;MPKPRKPRIEVFFKDEADLRSRIQFLSSKGISAFNIVNKNNRDTLQEWLTTIHEENPSSDVCVHYSAKYNKSRKQDGAFDLFKTFMKNMDNIEGKHDVLLITGSGAKGKFNTVSGLQRIESSYKTPIAVAFNPFFPTEEDLEAERKRLKDKLATKQVKKVYFQFGSDLRRLQDSLDWLATLRSQHQFDICGSIFLPTKRLISQQKFRPWNGVFLKEEFLGSEDGAKSIVLEMMKLYEIYDCEILIEAPGVRNEKDMQMVESLLAERDAIVSPTLPAKRTANEEPTTIPKKESTKIRKLTKPILPPKVSNGELETTSVVLFGSHDVRVHDNEAFQHAAAHASVIPVFLWSRKLQEKWGVTGAAEVVLKDAIQNLDKTLQKSGLRLVCRSTDCLEDELLQLCESSKVRTVYWNTEFTPEANAREQRFKTKLLSKGIKAIECQSSLLYDPNKLNLAGGFNGGHWGTLMPFLKGCKKQLGEPRRPIKRSETFALLQQVTGPDEWPVSTPIDKLDLAIIKGKQKWDKPILMSFPMSEDEATQCLESFFRLGFDQYEKSRSRADMDHSTSKLSAHLRIGTLSPNELYYATEDSGLAFEERKTFSRRLFWRDLAYYQLLNFPGMRTYSIRSHYDKTEWVTGEEEKRRFEAWKWGKTGYPLVDAGMRELYATGWMTQSVRMVVASFLTEYLRVNWVKGCEWFHYTLVDADSAINAMMWQNAGRSGTDQWNFVMSPVAASQDGSGSYTKRWVPELKKLAKPVLHRPWEAPPEVLKQAGVVLGKTYPRRIVVDLAKERQKTVSSVLKMRNENQKFNNKNGYDLITLPNKQQTVVFTKREYRIDESGKVMKGNLVKKTDNGKKRKTNTKNTKVGRGNSSKKAGSEPEQDSSVFWQQSLGLRPYS
;
A
#
# COMPACT_ATOMS: atom_id res chain seq x y z
N MET A 1 13.38 46.28 -27.27
CA MET A 1 13.04 45.23 -26.30
C MET A 1 12.00 44.33 -26.95
N PRO A 2 12.26 43.02 -27.19
CA PRO A 2 11.16 42.11 -27.52
C PRO A 2 10.14 42.17 -26.38
N LYS A 3 8.84 42.22 -26.70
CA LYS A 3 7.77 42.18 -25.68
C LYS A 3 7.97 40.91 -24.84
N PRO A 4 7.79 40.96 -23.50
CA PRO A 4 7.89 39.77 -22.67
C PRO A 4 6.93 38.71 -23.20
N ARG A 5 7.47 37.57 -23.63
CA ARG A 5 6.66 36.47 -24.15
C ARG A 5 5.79 35.94 -23.02
N LYS A 6 4.46 36.12 -23.16
CA LYS A 6 3.50 35.53 -22.23
C LYS A 6 3.59 33.99 -22.32
N PRO A 7 3.47 33.28 -21.19
CA PRO A 7 3.61 31.84 -21.19
C PRO A 7 2.39 31.17 -21.83
N ARG A 8 2.61 29.95 -22.31
CA ARG A 8 1.56 29.00 -22.64
C ARG A 8 0.98 28.39 -21.36
N ILE A 9 -0.33 28.20 -21.30
CA ILE A 9 -1.00 27.66 -20.09
C ILE A 9 -1.73 26.37 -20.42
N GLU A 10 -1.50 25.33 -19.61
CA GLU A 10 -2.32 24.12 -19.66
C GLU A 10 -3.69 24.36 -19.00
N VAL A 11 -4.75 24.26 -19.80
CA VAL A 11 -6.11 24.61 -19.39
C VAL A 11 -6.80 23.40 -18.79
N PHE A 12 -7.16 23.48 -17.52
CA PHE A 12 -7.97 22.48 -16.84
C PHE A 12 -9.43 22.92 -16.78
N PHE A 13 -10.37 22.08 -17.21
CA PHE A 13 -11.80 22.42 -17.23
C PHE A 13 -12.67 21.18 -17.00
N LYS A 14 -13.90 21.36 -16.52
CA LYS A 14 -14.87 20.30 -16.22
C LYS A 14 -15.79 19.98 -17.39
N ASP A 15 -16.26 21.01 -18.07
CA ASP A 15 -17.22 20.98 -19.18
C ASP A 15 -16.96 22.17 -20.12
N GLU A 16 -17.71 22.26 -21.21
CA GLU A 16 -17.56 23.33 -22.21
C GLU A 16 -17.77 24.73 -21.62
N ALA A 17 -18.74 24.90 -20.71
CA ALA A 17 -19.01 26.20 -20.10
C ALA A 17 -17.85 26.67 -19.22
N ASP A 18 -17.24 25.76 -18.45
CA ASP A 18 -16.01 26.02 -17.69
C ASP A 18 -14.82 26.30 -18.63
N LEU A 19 -14.73 25.61 -19.79
CA LEU A 19 -13.70 25.89 -20.79
C LEU A 19 -13.83 27.32 -21.34
N ARG A 20 -15.03 27.72 -21.83
CA ARG A 20 -15.27 29.07 -22.36
C ARG A 20 -14.93 30.15 -21.33
N SER A 21 -15.44 30.00 -20.11
CA SER A 21 -15.15 30.92 -19.01
C SER A 21 -13.65 31.04 -18.72
N ARG A 22 -12.90 29.93 -18.78
CA ARG A 22 -11.45 29.95 -18.57
C ARG A 22 -10.68 30.61 -19.69
N ILE A 23 -11.07 30.38 -20.94
CA ILE A 23 -10.42 31.04 -22.09
C ILE A 23 -10.67 32.55 -22.04
N GLN A 24 -11.89 32.98 -21.72
CA GLN A 24 -12.20 34.40 -21.52
C GLN A 24 -11.35 35.01 -20.39
N PHE A 25 -11.29 34.34 -19.23
CA PHE A 25 -10.46 34.79 -18.10
C PHE A 25 -8.98 34.93 -18.49
N LEU A 26 -8.37 33.88 -19.06
CA LEU A 26 -6.95 33.90 -19.42
C LEU A 26 -6.66 34.90 -20.55
N SER A 27 -7.55 35.01 -21.55
CA SER A 27 -7.44 35.98 -22.64
C SER A 27 -7.54 37.42 -22.14
N SER A 28 -8.39 37.69 -21.13
CA SER A 28 -8.46 39.01 -20.48
C SER A 28 -7.15 39.42 -19.79
N LYS A 29 -6.29 38.45 -19.46
CA LYS A 29 -4.94 38.65 -18.90
C LYS A 29 -3.84 38.64 -19.97
N GLY A 30 -4.22 38.65 -21.24
CA GLY A 30 -3.31 38.66 -22.39
C GLY A 30 -2.64 37.31 -22.67
N ILE A 31 -3.18 36.20 -22.16
CA ILE A 31 -2.73 34.85 -22.53
C ILE A 31 -3.46 34.41 -23.80
N SER A 32 -2.71 34.04 -24.83
CA SER A 32 -3.25 33.53 -26.08
C SER A 32 -2.77 32.12 -26.44
N ALA A 33 -1.86 31.51 -25.68
CA ALA A 33 -1.33 30.18 -25.94
C ALA A 33 -1.81 29.15 -24.91
N PHE A 34 -2.39 28.04 -25.38
CA PHE A 34 -3.07 27.07 -24.51
C PHE A 34 -2.68 25.62 -24.80
N ASN A 35 -2.66 24.78 -23.77
CA ASN A 35 -2.60 23.32 -23.91
C ASN A 35 -3.91 22.68 -23.45
N ILE A 36 -4.42 21.72 -24.22
CA ILE A 36 -5.53 20.85 -23.82
C ILE A 36 -5.10 19.40 -23.78
N VAL A 37 -5.43 18.73 -22.67
CA VAL A 37 -5.00 17.36 -22.39
C VAL A 37 -6.13 16.36 -22.64
N ASN A 38 -5.81 15.25 -23.31
CA ASN A 38 -6.70 14.09 -23.42
C ASN A 38 -6.81 13.37 -22.06
N LYS A 39 -7.97 13.50 -21.41
CA LYS A 39 -8.28 12.96 -20.07
C LYS A 39 -8.76 11.52 -20.14
N ASN A 40 -9.48 11.12 -21.20
CA ASN A 40 -10.09 9.80 -21.36
C ASN A 40 -10.45 9.48 -22.83
N ASN A 41 -10.91 8.25 -23.10
CA ASN A 41 -11.24 7.78 -24.46
C ASN A 41 -12.57 8.32 -25.05
N ARG A 42 -13.28 9.18 -24.33
CA ARG A 42 -14.51 9.86 -24.78
C ARG A 42 -14.30 11.37 -24.95
N ASP A 43 -13.09 11.88 -24.75
CA ASP A 43 -12.81 13.31 -24.89
C ASP A 43 -12.92 13.76 -26.34
N THR A 44 -13.66 14.84 -26.55
CA THR A 44 -13.89 15.46 -27.86
C THR A 44 -12.89 16.60 -28.11
N LEU A 45 -11.61 16.25 -28.24
CA LEU A 45 -10.51 17.24 -28.38
C LEU A 45 -10.70 18.23 -29.53
N GLN A 46 -11.31 17.80 -30.63
CA GLN A 46 -11.62 18.66 -31.79
C GLN A 46 -12.67 19.71 -31.42
N GLU A 47 -13.73 19.32 -30.71
CA GLU A 47 -14.76 20.24 -30.23
C GLU A 47 -14.16 21.25 -29.25
N TRP A 48 -13.31 20.80 -28.31
CA TRP A 48 -12.62 21.70 -27.39
C TRP A 48 -11.70 22.69 -28.09
N LEU A 49 -10.99 22.26 -29.14
CA LEU A 49 -10.18 23.16 -29.94
C LEU A 49 -11.06 24.23 -30.63
N THR A 50 -12.14 23.80 -31.29
CA THR A 50 -13.09 24.72 -31.94
C THR A 50 -13.67 25.72 -30.93
N THR A 51 -14.10 25.27 -29.75
CA THR A 51 -14.56 26.15 -28.66
C THR A 51 -13.52 27.20 -28.28
N ILE A 52 -12.24 26.84 -28.19
CA ILE A 52 -11.17 27.79 -27.83
C ILE A 52 -10.98 28.84 -28.93
N HIS A 53 -11.00 28.44 -30.21
CA HIS A 53 -10.87 29.38 -31.32
C HIS A 53 -12.11 30.28 -31.49
N GLU A 54 -13.31 29.80 -31.16
CA GLU A 54 -14.51 30.66 -31.11
C GLU A 54 -14.38 31.76 -30.05
N GLU A 55 -13.87 31.42 -28.86
CA GLU A 55 -13.70 32.39 -27.77
C GLU A 55 -12.50 33.31 -27.98
N ASN A 56 -11.44 32.82 -28.61
CA ASN A 56 -10.25 33.59 -28.97
C ASN A 56 -9.66 33.10 -30.31
N PRO A 57 -10.06 33.70 -31.45
CA PRO A 57 -9.60 33.28 -32.78
C PRO A 57 -8.08 33.40 -32.99
N SER A 58 -7.41 34.25 -32.21
CA SER A 58 -5.96 34.46 -32.27
C SER A 58 -5.16 33.45 -31.43
N SER A 59 -5.84 32.51 -30.77
CA SER A 59 -5.19 31.58 -29.86
C SER A 59 -4.30 30.56 -30.56
N ASP A 60 -3.21 30.18 -29.89
CA ASP A 60 -2.26 29.14 -30.30
C ASP A 60 -2.44 27.91 -29.41
N VAL A 61 -3.07 26.85 -29.92
CA VAL A 61 -3.53 25.72 -29.10
C VAL A 61 -2.77 24.44 -29.40
N CYS A 62 -2.17 23.83 -28.38
CA CYS A 62 -1.59 22.49 -28.48
C CYS A 62 -2.54 21.44 -27.93
N VAL A 63 -2.85 20.44 -28.75
CA VAL A 63 -3.73 19.33 -28.39
C VAL A 63 -2.91 18.08 -28.08
N HIS A 64 -3.00 17.57 -26.85
CA HIS A 64 -2.24 16.38 -26.45
C HIS A 64 -2.96 15.11 -26.87
N TYR A 65 -2.50 14.49 -27.96
CA TYR A 65 -3.02 13.21 -28.41
C TYR A 65 -2.34 12.05 -27.66
N SER A 66 -3.08 11.40 -26.76
CA SER A 66 -2.58 10.25 -26.01
C SER A 66 -2.93 8.92 -26.69
N ALA A 67 -1.92 8.17 -27.14
CA ALA A 67 -2.13 6.81 -27.65
C ALA A 67 -2.63 5.84 -26.57
N LYS A 68 -2.50 6.20 -25.29
CA LYS A 68 -3.07 5.43 -24.17
C LYS A 68 -4.60 5.38 -24.24
N TYR A 69 -5.24 6.50 -24.61
CA TYR A 69 -6.70 6.62 -24.64
C TYR A 69 -7.29 6.31 -26.03
N ASN A 70 -6.45 6.33 -27.07
CA ASN A 70 -6.84 6.02 -28.44
C ASN A 70 -6.30 4.66 -28.90
N LYS A 71 -6.80 3.57 -28.28
CA LYS A 71 -6.38 2.19 -28.59
C LYS A 71 -7.39 1.47 -29.47
N SER A 72 -6.91 0.62 -30.37
CA SER A 72 -7.72 -0.31 -31.16
C SER A 72 -7.21 -1.74 -31.01
N ARG A 73 -8.14 -2.70 -31.06
CA ARG A 73 -7.83 -4.15 -31.08
C ARG A 73 -7.45 -4.66 -32.48
N LYS A 74 -7.74 -3.88 -33.54
CA LYS A 74 -7.35 -4.21 -34.91
C LYS A 74 -5.83 -4.06 -35.08
N GLN A 75 -5.25 -4.88 -35.94
CA GLN A 75 -3.89 -4.66 -36.43
C GLN A 75 -3.82 -3.24 -37.01
N ASP A 76 -2.83 -2.46 -36.58
CA ASP A 76 -2.62 -1.05 -36.96
C ASP A 76 -3.70 -0.03 -36.58
N GLY A 77 -4.79 -0.46 -35.93
CA GLY A 77 -5.92 0.44 -35.67
C GLY A 77 -5.60 1.63 -34.75
N ALA A 78 -4.53 1.59 -33.95
CA ALA A 78 -4.08 2.75 -33.17
C ALA A 78 -3.45 3.83 -34.08
N PHE A 79 -2.72 3.42 -35.12
CA PHE A 79 -2.21 4.34 -36.13
C PHE A 79 -3.33 4.88 -37.00
N ASP A 80 -4.31 4.06 -37.38
CA ASP A 80 -5.46 4.52 -38.18
C ASP A 80 -6.28 5.59 -37.46
N LEU A 81 -6.48 5.43 -36.14
CA LEU A 81 -7.12 6.44 -35.29
C LEU A 81 -6.31 7.74 -35.27
N PHE A 82 -4.99 7.66 -35.17
CA PHE A 82 -4.11 8.83 -35.22
C PHE A 82 -4.14 9.50 -36.61
N LYS A 83 -4.06 8.72 -37.69
CA LYS A 83 -4.13 9.19 -39.09
C LYS A 83 -5.45 9.93 -39.34
N THR A 84 -6.56 9.37 -38.85
CA THR A 84 -7.90 9.99 -38.95
C THR A 84 -7.98 11.26 -38.12
N PHE A 85 -7.44 11.25 -36.90
CA PHE A 85 -7.40 12.42 -36.04
C PHE A 85 -6.63 13.57 -36.69
N MET A 86 -5.42 13.33 -37.22
CA MET A 86 -4.63 14.36 -37.89
C MET A 86 -5.33 14.93 -39.13
N LYS A 87 -5.99 14.10 -39.94
CA LYS A 87 -6.78 14.57 -41.09
C LYS A 87 -7.91 15.51 -40.67
N ASN A 88 -8.55 15.25 -39.54
CA ASN A 88 -9.60 16.14 -39.03
C ASN A 88 -9.01 17.45 -38.50
N MET A 89 -7.85 17.40 -37.84
CA MET A 89 -7.16 18.60 -37.34
C MET A 89 -6.74 19.55 -38.46
N ASP A 90 -6.38 19.02 -39.64
CA ASP A 90 -6.04 19.82 -40.84
C ASP A 90 -7.22 20.63 -41.39
N ASN A 91 -8.46 20.26 -41.03
CA ASN A 91 -9.69 20.94 -41.48
C ASN A 91 -10.22 21.97 -40.46
N ILE A 92 -9.60 22.08 -39.29
CA ILE A 92 -9.98 23.09 -38.29
C ILE A 92 -9.24 24.38 -38.63
N GLU A 93 -9.96 25.51 -38.66
CA GLU A 93 -9.34 26.83 -38.82
C GLU A 93 -8.79 27.32 -37.48
N GLY A 94 -7.66 28.03 -37.51
CA GLY A 94 -6.96 28.51 -36.32
C GLY A 94 -5.51 28.04 -36.26
N LYS A 95 -4.76 28.53 -35.27
CA LYS A 95 -3.37 28.14 -35.05
C LYS A 95 -3.32 27.04 -33.99
N HIS A 96 -2.95 25.83 -34.41
CA HIS A 96 -2.83 24.69 -33.50
C HIS A 96 -1.79 23.67 -33.94
N ASP A 97 -1.29 22.92 -32.96
CA ASP A 97 -0.40 21.78 -33.15
C ASP A 97 -0.86 20.57 -32.29
N VAL A 98 -0.30 19.39 -32.58
CA VAL A 98 -0.66 18.14 -31.89
C VAL A 98 0.55 17.53 -31.22
N LEU A 99 0.52 17.44 -29.88
CA LEU A 99 1.52 16.74 -29.10
C LEU A 99 1.20 15.24 -29.03
N LEU A 100 1.99 14.41 -29.72
CA LEU A 100 1.81 12.96 -29.75
C LEU A 100 2.49 12.28 -28.54
N ILE A 101 1.68 11.68 -27.66
CA ILE A 101 2.11 11.05 -26.41
C ILE A 101 1.84 9.54 -26.44
N THR A 102 2.89 8.71 -26.54
CA THR A 102 2.78 7.24 -26.47
C THR A 102 3.18 6.61 -25.13
N GLY A 103 3.68 7.41 -24.18
CA GLY A 103 4.16 6.97 -22.86
C GLY A 103 5.56 6.35 -22.88
N SER A 104 6.18 6.21 -21.71
CA SER A 104 7.50 5.59 -21.53
C SER A 104 7.40 4.06 -21.34
N GLY A 105 8.27 3.31 -22.03
CA GLY A 105 8.45 1.85 -21.91
C GLY A 105 8.10 1.04 -23.16
N ALA A 106 8.77 -0.11 -23.34
CA ALA A 106 8.53 -1.04 -24.45
C ALA A 106 7.12 -1.64 -24.37
N LYS A 107 6.18 -1.12 -25.17
CA LYS A 107 4.78 -1.55 -25.18
C LYS A 107 4.21 -1.55 -26.59
N GLY A 108 3.95 -2.75 -27.13
CA GLY A 108 3.06 -2.98 -28.28
C GLY A 108 3.50 -2.38 -29.62
N LYS A 109 2.82 -2.81 -30.70
CA LYS A 109 3.19 -2.56 -32.11
C LYS A 109 3.13 -1.09 -32.59
N PHE A 110 2.72 -0.12 -31.76
CA PHE A 110 2.62 1.31 -32.11
C PHE A 110 3.27 2.21 -31.03
N ASN A 111 4.33 2.92 -31.41
CA ASN A 111 5.02 3.95 -30.61
C ASN A 111 5.26 5.22 -31.46
N THR A 112 5.59 6.37 -30.83
CA THR A 112 5.78 7.65 -31.55
C THR A 112 6.70 7.52 -32.76
N VAL A 113 7.84 6.83 -32.64
CA VAL A 113 8.81 6.67 -33.73
C VAL A 113 8.18 5.91 -34.90
N SER A 114 7.62 4.73 -34.65
CA SER A 114 6.96 3.92 -35.68
C SER A 114 5.75 4.62 -36.29
N GLY A 115 5.04 5.46 -35.52
CA GLY A 115 3.91 6.23 -36.02
C GLY A 115 4.34 7.33 -36.96
N LEU A 116 5.37 8.10 -36.59
CA LEU A 116 5.92 9.16 -37.43
C LEU A 116 6.54 8.61 -38.73
N GLN A 117 7.23 7.47 -38.67
CA GLN A 117 7.82 6.80 -39.85
C GLN A 117 6.77 6.34 -40.88
N ARG A 118 5.53 6.09 -40.45
CA ARG A 118 4.44 5.62 -41.30
C ARG A 118 3.62 6.76 -41.92
N ILE A 119 3.96 8.02 -41.62
CA ILE A 119 3.28 9.17 -42.22
C ILE A 119 3.78 9.34 -43.66
N GLU A 120 2.94 8.96 -44.62
CA GLU A 120 3.23 8.99 -46.05
C GLU A 120 3.13 10.41 -46.67
N SER A 121 2.38 11.32 -46.03
CA SER A 121 2.13 12.69 -46.50
C SER A 121 2.21 13.69 -45.35
N SER A 122 2.83 14.85 -45.57
CA SER A 122 2.89 15.92 -44.57
C SER A 122 1.50 16.48 -44.26
N TYR A 123 1.13 16.50 -42.98
CA TYR A 123 -0.07 17.19 -42.49
C TYR A 123 0.14 18.70 -42.45
N LYS A 124 -0.94 19.48 -42.61
CA LYS A 124 -0.88 20.94 -42.40
C LYS A 124 -0.65 21.27 -40.92
N THR A 125 -1.30 20.53 -40.02
CA THR A 125 -1.15 20.67 -38.58
C THR A 125 0.24 20.17 -38.13
N PRO A 126 1.07 21.01 -37.49
CA PRO A 126 2.37 20.61 -36.96
C PRO A 126 2.26 19.51 -35.90
N ILE A 127 3.21 18.58 -35.91
CA ILE A 127 3.30 17.52 -34.90
C ILE A 127 4.41 17.87 -33.90
N ALA A 128 4.08 17.78 -32.62
CA ALA A 128 4.99 17.94 -31.51
C ALA A 128 5.23 16.60 -30.78
N VAL A 129 6.38 16.49 -30.12
CA VAL A 129 6.75 15.30 -29.33
C VAL A 129 7.29 15.68 -27.96
N ALA A 130 7.12 14.79 -26.98
CA ALA A 130 7.69 14.96 -25.65
C ALA A 130 9.15 14.46 -25.59
N PHE A 131 9.94 15.14 -24.77
CA PHE A 131 11.30 14.77 -24.34
C PHE A 131 11.42 15.00 -22.84
N ASN A 132 12.06 14.07 -22.13
CA ASN A 132 12.29 14.20 -20.69
C ASN A 132 13.80 14.20 -20.41
N PRO A 133 14.41 15.36 -20.05
CA PRO A 133 15.84 15.46 -19.76
C PRO A 133 16.21 15.00 -18.35
N PHE A 134 15.23 14.69 -17.51
CA PHE A 134 15.41 14.54 -16.07
C PHE A 134 15.49 13.08 -15.61
N PHE A 135 15.71 12.14 -16.54
CA PHE A 135 15.95 10.74 -16.17
C PHE A 135 17.15 10.64 -15.20
N PRO A 136 17.05 9.82 -14.15
CA PRO A 136 18.07 9.78 -13.09
C PRO A 136 19.36 9.09 -13.54
N THR A 137 19.26 8.10 -14.44
CA THR A 137 20.40 7.37 -14.99
C THR A 137 20.81 7.94 -16.35
N GLU A 138 22.12 7.93 -16.62
CA GLU A 138 22.64 8.33 -17.94
C GLU A 138 22.18 7.39 -19.06
N GLU A 139 22.02 6.10 -18.76
CA GLU A 139 21.54 5.11 -19.72
C GLU A 139 20.12 5.42 -20.19
N ASP A 140 19.20 5.74 -19.28
CA ASP A 140 17.82 6.10 -19.61
C ASP A 140 17.75 7.43 -20.38
N LEU A 141 18.59 8.40 -19.97
CA LEU A 141 18.69 9.68 -20.67
C LEU A 141 19.21 9.50 -22.09
N GLU A 142 20.25 8.69 -22.30
CA GLU A 142 20.79 8.43 -23.63
C GLU A 142 19.80 7.64 -24.50
N ALA A 143 19.05 6.70 -23.92
CA ALA A 143 17.95 6.03 -24.59
C ALA A 143 16.84 7.00 -25.00
N GLU A 144 16.51 8.00 -24.17
CA GLU A 144 15.55 9.06 -24.51
C GLU A 144 16.09 10.00 -25.60
N ARG A 145 17.38 10.37 -25.54
CA ARG A 145 18.06 11.16 -26.58
C ARG A 145 18.05 10.46 -27.92
N LYS A 146 18.36 9.16 -27.94
CA LYS A 146 18.27 8.31 -29.14
C LYS A 146 16.84 8.29 -29.69
N ARG A 147 15.83 8.07 -28.83
CA ARG A 147 14.42 8.12 -29.26
C ARG A 147 14.05 9.47 -29.85
N LEU A 148 14.53 10.59 -29.29
CA LEU A 148 14.26 11.91 -29.85
C LEU A 148 14.95 12.11 -31.20
N LYS A 149 16.22 11.70 -31.36
CA LYS A 149 16.91 11.70 -32.65
C LYS A 149 16.13 10.92 -33.71
N ASP A 150 15.65 9.73 -33.37
CA ASP A 150 14.83 8.90 -34.27
C ASP A 150 13.51 9.61 -34.66
N LYS A 151 12.85 10.30 -33.71
CA LYS A 151 11.65 11.11 -33.99
C LYS A 151 11.98 12.27 -34.93
N LEU A 152 13.06 13.02 -34.67
CA LEU A 152 13.46 14.19 -35.47
C LEU A 152 13.92 13.79 -36.89
N ALA A 153 14.56 12.63 -37.04
CA ALA A 153 14.99 12.09 -38.33
C ALA A 153 13.84 11.88 -39.31
N THR A 154 12.60 11.69 -38.82
CA THR A 154 11.40 11.59 -39.67
C THR A 154 11.03 12.90 -40.36
N LYS A 155 11.59 14.05 -39.93
CA LYS A 155 11.28 15.41 -40.40
C LYS A 155 9.82 15.86 -40.20
N GLN A 156 9.00 15.06 -39.51
CA GLN A 156 7.60 15.35 -39.20
C GLN A 156 7.43 16.23 -37.94
N VAL A 157 8.43 16.24 -37.06
CA VAL A 157 8.37 16.94 -35.77
C VAL A 157 8.74 18.41 -35.95
N LYS A 158 7.87 19.31 -35.47
CA LYS A 158 8.05 20.77 -35.53
C LYS A 158 8.28 21.41 -34.16
N LYS A 159 7.89 20.74 -33.07
CA LYS A 159 8.06 21.25 -31.70
C LYS A 159 8.40 20.11 -30.71
N VAL A 160 9.27 20.39 -29.76
CA VAL A 160 9.68 19.46 -28.69
C VAL A 160 9.25 20.02 -27.33
N TYR A 161 8.43 19.26 -26.61
CA TYR A 161 7.96 19.61 -25.27
C TYR A 161 8.82 18.93 -24.20
N PHE A 162 9.40 19.73 -23.32
CA PHE A 162 10.16 19.23 -22.17
C PHE A 162 9.19 18.89 -21.04
N GLN A 163 9.29 17.68 -20.51
CA GLN A 163 8.62 17.36 -19.25
C GLN A 163 9.29 18.11 -18.10
N PHE A 164 8.53 18.47 -17.06
CA PHE A 164 9.08 19.19 -15.92
C PHE A 164 9.97 18.30 -15.01
N GLY A 165 11.03 18.91 -14.48
CA GLY A 165 11.91 18.39 -13.43
C GLY A 165 12.79 19.51 -12.88
N SER A 166 13.46 19.26 -11.76
CA SER A 166 14.16 20.34 -11.02
C SER A 166 15.69 20.28 -11.12
N ASP A 167 16.26 19.40 -11.94
CA ASP A 167 17.72 19.31 -12.09
C ASP A 167 18.22 20.32 -13.13
N LEU A 168 18.59 21.52 -12.67
CA LEU A 168 19.06 22.60 -13.54
C LEU A 168 20.27 22.20 -14.40
N ARG A 169 21.17 21.35 -13.88
CA ARG A 169 22.33 20.89 -14.66
C ARG A 169 21.91 20.02 -15.82
N ARG A 170 21.04 19.03 -15.58
CA ARG A 170 20.51 18.16 -16.65
C ARG A 170 19.68 18.93 -17.67
N LEU A 171 18.93 19.92 -17.22
CA LEU A 171 18.19 20.83 -18.10
C LEU A 171 19.16 21.58 -19.02
N GLN A 172 20.17 22.24 -18.45
CA GLN A 172 21.22 22.95 -19.18
C GLN A 172 21.92 22.04 -20.19
N ASP A 173 22.45 20.90 -19.75
CA ASP A 173 23.15 19.94 -20.61
C ASP A 173 22.28 19.45 -21.78
N SER A 174 20.97 19.30 -21.54
CA SER A 174 20.02 18.87 -22.57
C SER A 174 19.64 20.00 -23.53
N LEU A 175 19.55 21.23 -23.05
CA LEU A 175 19.33 22.42 -23.88
C LEU A 175 20.55 22.68 -24.78
N ASP A 176 21.77 22.54 -24.24
CA ASP A 176 23.01 22.60 -25.03
C ASP A 176 23.03 21.54 -26.13
N TRP A 177 22.73 20.30 -25.76
CA TRP A 177 22.63 19.21 -26.72
C TRP A 177 21.58 19.48 -27.80
N LEU A 178 20.39 19.98 -27.45
CA LEU A 178 19.37 20.32 -28.45
C LEU A 178 19.75 21.53 -29.30
N ALA A 179 20.51 22.49 -28.78
CA ALA A 179 21.05 23.59 -29.56
C ALA A 179 21.96 23.06 -30.68
N THR A 180 22.74 22.00 -30.42
CA THR A 180 23.51 21.33 -31.48
C THR A 180 22.61 20.66 -32.53
N LEU A 181 21.49 20.06 -32.11
CA LEU A 181 20.54 19.41 -33.04
C LEU A 181 19.70 20.40 -33.85
N ARG A 182 19.43 21.59 -33.32
CA ARG A 182 18.74 22.67 -34.06
C ARG A 182 19.51 23.13 -35.30
N SER A 183 20.82 22.86 -35.37
CA SER A 183 21.61 23.08 -36.60
C SER A 183 21.30 22.09 -37.72
N GLN A 184 20.75 20.92 -37.38
CA GLN A 184 20.47 19.82 -38.31
C GLN A 184 18.96 19.66 -38.60
N HIS A 185 18.12 20.05 -37.64
CA HIS A 185 16.66 19.95 -37.72
C HIS A 185 16.01 21.23 -37.22
N GLN A 186 15.07 21.79 -37.99
CA GLN A 186 14.34 22.98 -37.57
C GLN A 186 13.13 22.58 -36.69
N PHE A 187 13.20 22.87 -35.39
CA PHE A 187 12.11 22.65 -34.43
C PHE A 187 12.14 23.66 -33.26
N ASP A 188 10.95 23.99 -32.77
CA ASP A 188 10.77 24.82 -31.58
C ASP A 188 10.87 23.99 -30.30
N ILE A 189 11.21 24.63 -29.18
CA ILE A 189 11.23 23.97 -27.87
C ILE A 189 10.22 24.66 -26.97
N CYS A 190 9.39 23.86 -26.30
CA CYS A 190 8.49 24.32 -25.26
C CYS A 190 8.90 23.70 -23.91
N GLY A 191 9.32 24.56 -22.99
CA GLY A 191 9.83 24.22 -21.67
C GLY A 191 8.76 24.25 -20.60
N SER A 192 8.45 23.11 -19.99
CA SER A 192 7.48 23.09 -18.90
C SER A 192 8.05 23.63 -17.59
N ILE A 193 7.22 24.35 -16.85
CA ILE A 193 7.38 24.71 -15.44
C ILE A 193 6.10 24.38 -14.66
N PHE A 194 6.24 24.20 -13.36
CA PHE A 194 5.11 24.25 -12.44
C PHE A 194 5.14 25.51 -11.58
N LEU A 195 3.97 26.00 -11.17
CA LEU A 195 3.88 27.09 -10.20
C LEU A 195 4.32 26.63 -8.80
N PRO A 196 5.30 27.31 -8.16
CA PRO A 196 5.92 26.90 -6.89
C PRO A 196 5.00 27.17 -5.68
N THR A 197 3.82 26.56 -5.66
CA THR A 197 2.82 26.74 -4.60
C THR A 197 3.02 25.73 -3.46
N LYS A 198 2.71 26.10 -2.21
CA LYS A 198 2.62 25.13 -1.08
C LYS A 198 1.84 23.87 -1.46
N ARG A 199 0.74 24.04 -2.20
CA ARG A 199 -0.14 22.95 -2.62
C ARG A 199 0.58 21.98 -3.55
N LEU A 200 1.28 22.48 -4.56
CA LEU A 200 2.06 21.65 -5.48
C LEU A 200 3.20 20.95 -4.75
N ILE A 201 3.99 21.67 -3.96
CA ILE A 201 5.13 21.11 -3.23
C ILE A 201 4.66 19.99 -2.31
N SER A 202 3.59 20.25 -1.55
CA SER A 202 2.94 19.22 -0.73
C SER A 202 2.46 18.04 -1.58
N GLN A 203 1.78 18.30 -2.71
CA GLN A 203 1.32 17.25 -3.59
C GLN A 203 2.47 16.38 -4.14
N GLN A 204 3.58 16.98 -4.59
CA GLN A 204 4.72 16.25 -5.13
C GLN A 204 5.50 15.51 -4.03
N LYS A 205 5.56 16.03 -2.79
CA LYS A 205 6.10 15.31 -1.62
C LYS A 205 5.30 14.05 -1.28
N PHE A 206 3.97 14.14 -1.31
CA PHE A 206 3.10 13.05 -0.86
C PHE A 206 2.66 12.10 -1.99
N ARG A 207 2.64 12.58 -3.23
CA ARG A 207 2.16 11.89 -4.42
C ARG A 207 2.89 12.42 -5.67
N PRO A 208 4.18 12.07 -5.85
CA PRO A 208 4.94 12.52 -7.01
C PRO A 208 4.31 12.02 -8.31
N TRP A 209 4.40 12.81 -9.36
CA TRP A 209 3.93 12.41 -10.68
C TRP A 209 4.96 11.55 -11.41
N ASN A 210 4.51 10.47 -12.04
CA ASN A 210 5.37 9.59 -12.81
C ASN A 210 6.04 10.37 -13.96
N GLY A 211 7.38 10.29 -14.05
CA GLY A 211 8.16 10.99 -15.06
C GLY A 211 8.53 12.42 -14.68
N VAL A 212 8.14 12.90 -13.51
CA VAL A 212 8.58 14.19 -12.96
C VAL A 212 9.63 13.93 -11.88
N PHE A 213 10.82 14.49 -12.04
CA PHE A 213 11.95 14.25 -11.13
C PHE A 213 12.33 15.54 -10.41
N LEU A 214 12.10 15.59 -9.10
CA LEU A 214 12.30 16.77 -8.26
C LEU A 214 13.32 16.48 -7.14
N LYS A 215 14.30 17.37 -7.00
CA LYS A 215 15.35 17.39 -5.98
C LYS A 215 14.78 17.90 -4.65
N GLU A 216 15.49 17.59 -3.56
CA GLU A 216 15.11 18.04 -2.21
C GLU A 216 14.99 19.56 -2.11
N GLU A 217 15.82 20.33 -2.81
CA GLU A 217 15.76 21.80 -2.82
C GLU A 217 14.42 22.32 -3.32
N PHE A 218 13.88 21.73 -4.40
CA PHE A 218 12.56 22.08 -4.93
C PHE A 218 11.44 21.71 -3.95
N LEU A 219 11.60 20.58 -3.26
CA LEU A 219 10.60 20.10 -2.33
C LEU A 219 10.73 20.82 -0.97
N GLY A 220 11.90 21.29 -0.58
CA GLY A 220 12.22 21.78 0.77
C GLY A 220 11.33 22.94 1.22
N SER A 221 11.22 23.99 0.40
CA SER A 221 10.49 25.21 0.69
C SER A 221 9.88 25.84 -0.58
N GLU A 222 8.93 26.76 -0.41
CA GLU A 222 8.43 27.57 -1.54
C GLU A 222 9.52 28.42 -2.17
N ASP A 223 10.43 28.96 -1.37
CA ASP A 223 11.54 29.77 -1.87
C ASP A 223 12.53 28.93 -2.69
N GLY A 224 12.82 27.70 -2.27
CA GLY A 224 13.65 26.76 -3.03
C GLY A 224 13.00 26.37 -4.36
N ALA A 225 11.70 26.07 -4.35
CA ALA A 225 10.94 25.81 -5.57
C ALA A 225 10.92 27.03 -6.49
N LYS A 226 10.67 28.23 -5.94
CA LYS A 226 10.63 29.49 -6.68
C LYS A 226 11.97 29.80 -7.33
N SER A 227 13.07 29.64 -6.59
CA SER A 227 14.43 29.84 -7.08
C SER A 227 14.72 28.93 -8.29
N ILE A 228 14.41 27.63 -8.19
CA ILE A 228 14.62 26.69 -9.30
C ILE A 228 13.74 27.06 -10.51
N VAL A 229 12.47 27.38 -10.31
CA VAL A 229 11.59 27.81 -11.41
C VAL A 229 12.12 29.05 -12.11
N LEU A 230 12.61 30.05 -11.36
CA LEU A 230 13.20 31.25 -11.93
C LEU A 230 14.45 30.92 -12.76
N GLU A 231 15.35 30.08 -12.26
CA GLU A 231 16.52 29.64 -13.04
C GLU A 231 16.11 28.87 -14.31
N MET A 232 15.12 27.98 -14.24
CA MET A 232 14.59 27.30 -15.43
C MET A 232 14.03 28.31 -16.45
N MET A 233 13.28 29.31 -15.99
CA MET A 233 12.73 30.35 -16.87
C MET A 233 13.83 31.19 -17.53
N LYS A 234 14.96 31.43 -16.86
CA LYS A 234 16.13 32.09 -17.45
C LYS A 234 16.78 31.21 -18.52
N LEU A 235 16.99 29.93 -18.23
CA LEU A 235 17.52 28.98 -19.21
C LEU A 235 16.59 28.91 -20.43
N TYR A 236 15.29 28.82 -20.23
CA TYR A 236 14.34 28.84 -21.33
C TYR A 236 14.41 30.13 -22.15
N GLU A 237 14.63 31.30 -21.54
CA GLU A 237 14.84 32.55 -22.29
C GLU A 237 16.16 32.52 -23.10
N ILE A 238 17.27 32.07 -22.49
CA ILE A 238 18.59 31.98 -23.14
C ILE A 238 18.55 31.08 -24.39
N TYR A 239 17.82 29.96 -24.30
CA TYR A 239 17.72 28.96 -25.37
C TYR A 239 16.50 29.18 -26.29
N ASP A 240 15.83 30.34 -26.23
CA ASP A 240 14.66 30.67 -27.05
C ASP A 240 13.57 29.57 -26.98
N CYS A 241 13.21 29.19 -25.75
CA CYS A 241 12.18 28.20 -25.44
C CYS A 241 10.87 28.89 -25.03
N GLU A 242 9.75 28.40 -25.55
CA GLU A 242 8.42 28.81 -25.12
C GLU A 242 8.11 28.23 -23.73
N ILE A 243 7.76 29.05 -22.74
CA ILE A 243 7.45 28.56 -21.39
C ILE A 243 6.02 28.01 -21.35
N LEU A 244 5.85 26.78 -20.91
CA LEU A 244 4.55 26.16 -20.60
C LEU A 244 4.37 26.03 -19.09
N ILE A 245 3.25 26.53 -18.58
CA ILE A 245 2.82 26.32 -17.20
C ILE A 245 1.87 25.12 -17.17
N GLU A 246 2.38 23.98 -16.71
CA GLU A 246 1.64 22.71 -16.64
C GLU A 246 0.71 22.62 -15.42
N ALA A 247 -0.18 21.61 -15.43
CA ALA A 247 -1.07 21.29 -14.31
C ALA A 247 -0.31 21.26 -12.96
N PRO A 248 -0.93 21.68 -11.84
CA PRO A 248 -2.31 22.14 -11.72
C PRO A 248 -2.64 23.46 -12.42
N GLY A 249 -1.68 24.11 -13.10
CA GLY A 249 -1.87 25.24 -14.00
C GLY A 249 -2.35 26.49 -13.27
N VAL A 250 -2.72 27.51 -14.03
CA VAL A 250 -3.39 28.71 -13.51
C VAL A 250 -4.89 28.43 -13.36
N ARG A 251 -5.45 28.63 -12.16
CA ARG A 251 -6.87 28.36 -11.88
C ARG A 251 -7.69 29.57 -11.48
N ASN A 252 -7.05 30.62 -10.99
CA ASN A 252 -7.69 31.80 -10.45
C ASN A 252 -6.72 33.00 -10.51
N GLU A 253 -7.20 34.17 -10.09
CA GLU A 253 -6.44 35.42 -10.07
C GLU A 253 -5.14 35.33 -9.27
N LYS A 254 -5.12 34.62 -8.14
CA LYS A 254 -3.92 34.47 -7.30
C LYS A 254 -2.82 33.69 -8.01
N ASP A 255 -3.20 32.67 -8.78
CA ASP A 255 -2.24 31.92 -9.59
C ASP A 255 -1.68 32.80 -10.72
N MET A 256 -2.51 33.66 -11.34
CA MET A 256 -2.06 34.63 -12.35
C MET A 256 -1.10 35.68 -11.77
N GLN A 257 -1.37 36.21 -10.58
CA GLN A 257 -0.45 37.14 -9.90
C GLN A 257 0.92 36.51 -9.64
N MET A 258 0.96 35.21 -9.33
CA MET A 258 2.23 34.48 -9.18
C MET A 258 2.97 34.36 -10.52
N VAL A 259 2.26 34.09 -11.62
CA VAL A 259 2.85 34.09 -12.97
C VAL A 259 3.47 35.44 -13.30
N GLU A 260 2.72 36.52 -13.06
CA GLU A 260 3.19 37.89 -13.32
C GLU A 260 4.41 38.25 -12.47
N SER A 261 4.43 37.85 -11.19
CA SER A 261 5.59 38.01 -10.30
C SER A 261 6.81 37.25 -10.82
N LEU A 262 6.66 35.99 -11.23
CA LEU A 262 7.76 35.18 -11.75
C LEU A 262 8.34 35.75 -13.04
N LEU A 263 7.49 36.24 -13.95
CA LEU A 263 7.91 36.88 -15.18
C LEU A 263 8.66 38.20 -14.90
N ALA A 264 8.13 39.03 -14.01
CA ALA A 264 8.77 40.29 -13.63
C ALA A 264 10.14 40.05 -12.96
N GLU A 265 10.24 39.06 -12.06
CA GLU A 265 11.50 38.69 -11.41
C GLU A 265 12.52 38.11 -12.39
N ARG A 266 12.09 37.28 -13.34
CA ARG A 266 12.95 36.81 -14.44
C ARG A 266 13.49 38.00 -15.24
N ASP A 267 12.61 38.90 -15.67
CA ASP A 267 12.96 40.03 -16.53
C ASP A 267 13.89 41.03 -15.83
N ALA A 268 13.74 41.20 -14.51
CA ALA A 268 14.63 42.02 -13.69
C ALA A 268 16.07 41.47 -13.62
N ILE A 269 16.23 40.14 -13.70
CA ILE A 269 17.54 39.49 -13.59
C ILE A 269 18.24 39.35 -14.96
N VAL A 270 17.49 39.38 -16.07
CA VAL A 270 18.00 39.11 -17.44
C VAL A 270 18.51 40.37 -18.16
N SER A 271 18.51 41.57 -17.55
CA SER A 271 19.15 42.77 -18.13
C SER A 271 20.71 42.72 -18.06
N PRO A 272 21.42 43.35 -19.02
CA PRO A 272 22.43 42.65 -19.80
C PRO A 272 23.86 42.79 -19.27
N THR A 273 24.47 41.67 -18.91
CA THR A 273 25.91 41.43 -19.10
C THR A 273 26.07 39.98 -19.53
N LEU A 274 26.23 39.76 -20.85
CA LEU A 274 26.62 38.49 -21.43
C LEU A 274 28.04 38.12 -20.94
N PRO A 275 28.27 37.00 -20.23
CA PRO A 275 29.60 36.51 -20.01
C PRO A 275 30.02 35.62 -21.19
N ALA A 276 31.24 35.86 -21.64
CA ALA A 276 31.89 35.23 -22.79
C ALA A 276 31.95 33.69 -22.71
N LYS A 277 31.98 33.08 -23.91
CA LYS A 277 32.28 31.67 -24.17
C LYS A 277 33.46 31.20 -23.31
N ARG A 278 33.22 30.27 -22.38
CA ARG A 278 34.28 29.46 -21.77
C ARG A 278 34.65 28.34 -22.73
N THR A 279 35.87 28.42 -23.25
CA THR A 279 36.56 27.36 -23.99
C THR A 279 36.82 26.16 -23.09
N ALA A 280 36.70 24.97 -23.66
CA ALA A 280 37.11 23.71 -23.06
C ALA A 280 38.63 23.72 -22.79
N ASN A 281 39.01 23.64 -21.51
CA ASN A 281 40.24 23.04 -20.99
C ASN A 281 40.52 23.58 -19.57
N GLU A 282 39.87 23.01 -18.55
CA GLU A 282 40.43 23.03 -17.19
C GLU A 282 40.13 21.67 -16.52
N GLU A 283 41.19 20.97 -16.15
CA GLU A 283 41.19 19.66 -15.49
C GLU A 283 40.63 19.74 -14.06
N PRO A 284 40.07 18.63 -13.52
CA PRO A 284 39.52 18.61 -12.17
C PRO A 284 40.63 18.63 -11.11
N THR A 285 40.76 19.76 -10.42
CA THR A 285 41.62 19.89 -9.22
C THR A 285 40.97 19.15 -8.03
N THR A 286 41.62 18.06 -7.66
CA THR A 286 41.74 17.42 -6.34
C THR A 286 40.82 17.89 -5.21
N ILE A 287 39.91 17.00 -4.81
CA ILE A 287 39.18 17.05 -3.53
C ILE A 287 40.17 16.82 -2.38
N PRO A 288 40.17 17.65 -1.31
CA PRO A 288 41.05 17.41 -0.17
C PRO A 288 40.60 16.17 0.60
N LYS A 289 41.53 15.22 0.76
CA LYS A 289 41.44 14.11 1.72
C LYS A 289 41.28 14.71 3.13
N LYS A 290 40.16 14.43 3.79
CA LYS A 290 40.04 14.57 5.25
C LYS A 290 40.13 13.20 5.91
N GLU A 291 41.34 12.98 6.42
CA GLU A 291 41.80 12.11 7.49
C GLU A 291 40.77 11.26 8.24
N SER A 292 41.03 9.96 8.16
CA SER A 292 40.71 8.95 9.14
C SER A 292 41.49 9.18 10.44
N THR A 293 40.83 9.59 11.53
CA THR A 293 40.93 8.93 12.85
C THR A 293 40.09 9.68 13.89
N LYS A 294 39.11 8.97 14.47
CA LYS A 294 38.86 8.97 15.92
C LYS A 294 38.02 7.75 16.23
N ILE A 295 38.67 6.75 16.82
CA ILE A 295 38.05 5.59 17.47
C ILE A 295 37.02 6.15 18.45
N ARG A 296 35.75 5.96 18.12
CA ARG A 296 34.63 6.44 18.92
C ARG A 296 34.50 5.52 20.12
N LYS A 297 34.69 6.08 21.32
CA LYS A 297 34.46 5.41 22.61
C LYS A 297 33.17 4.58 22.54
N LEU A 298 33.25 3.33 23.00
CA LEU A 298 32.11 2.46 23.30
C LEU A 298 31.00 3.30 23.94
N THR A 299 29.84 3.32 23.29
CA THR A 299 28.63 3.92 23.83
C THR A 299 28.34 3.27 25.18
N LYS A 300 28.29 4.09 26.24
CA LYS A 300 27.81 3.65 27.56
C LYS A 300 26.46 2.93 27.38
N PRO A 301 26.17 1.88 28.18
CA PRO A 301 24.87 1.22 28.15
C PRO A 301 23.76 2.26 28.26
N ILE A 302 22.68 2.09 27.49
CA ILE A 302 21.46 2.88 27.69
C ILE A 302 20.95 2.52 29.08
N LEU A 303 21.20 3.40 30.06
CA LEU A 303 20.75 3.19 31.43
C LEU A 303 19.21 3.21 31.44
N PRO A 304 18.55 2.21 32.05
CA PRO A 304 17.11 2.22 32.17
C PRO A 304 16.64 3.45 32.97
N PRO A 305 15.55 4.11 32.55
CA PRO A 305 15.02 5.25 33.30
C PRO A 305 14.60 4.78 34.70
N LYS A 306 15.09 5.46 35.75
CA LYS A 306 14.69 5.31 37.17
C LYS A 306 15.25 4.09 37.94
N VAL A 307 16.40 3.55 37.54
CA VAL A 307 17.17 2.55 38.32
C VAL A 307 18.39 3.24 38.93
N SER A 308 18.67 3.02 40.21
CA SER A 308 19.85 3.61 40.88
C SER A 308 21.11 2.76 40.62
N ASN A 309 22.30 3.35 40.75
CA ASN A 309 23.55 2.60 40.55
C ASN A 309 23.67 1.37 41.47
N GLY A 310 23.23 1.47 42.73
CA GLY A 310 23.26 0.35 43.66
C GLY A 310 22.27 -0.78 43.33
N GLU A 311 21.22 -0.51 42.53
CA GLU A 311 20.31 -1.56 42.05
C GLU A 311 20.89 -2.31 40.85
N LEU A 312 21.75 -1.67 40.04
CA LEU A 312 22.45 -2.33 38.94
C LEU A 312 23.48 -3.37 39.44
N GLU A 313 23.86 -3.33 40.70
CA GLU A 313 24.74 -4.33 41.33
C GLU A 313 23.99 -5.62 41.73
N THR A 314 22.67 -5.70 41.49
CA THR A 314 21.83 -6.84 41.89
C THR A 314 21.44 -7.74 40.71
N THR A 315 20.75 -8.85 40.99
CA THR A 315 20.17 -9.73 39.96
C THR A 315 18.85 -9.16 39.44
N SER A 316 18.70 -9.11 38.11
CA SER A 316 17.45 -8.78 37.43
C SER A 316 16.80 -9.99 36.78
N VAL A 317 15.50 -9.90 36.52
CA VAL A 317 14.77 -10.85 35.67
C VAL A 317 14.37 -10.16 34.37
N VAL A 318 14.54 -10.85 33.25
CA VAL A 318 13.89 -10.50 31.98
C VAL A 318 12.87 -11.57 31.63
N LEU A 319 11.61 -11.18 31.55
CA LEU A 319 10.50 -12.05 31.19
C LEU A 319 10.25 -11.98 29.69
N PHE A 320 10.54 -13.07 28.99
CA PHE A 320 10.20 -13.26 27.58
C PHE A 320 8.73 -13.68 27.45
N GLY A 321 8.03 -13.04 26.52
CA GLY A 321 6.69 -13.39 26.09
C GLY A 321 6.69 -14.24 24.82
N SER A 322 5.48 -14.46 24.28
CA SER A 322 5.30 -15.20 23.02
C SER A 322 5.51 -14.35 21.76
N HIS A 323 5.95 -13.10 21.93
CA HIS A 323 5.96 -12.04 20.91
C HIS A 323 7.30 -11.30 20.82
N ASP A 324 8.31 -11.74 21.57
CA ASP A 324 9.63 -11.12 21.68
C ASP A 324 10.74 -12.15 21.95
N VAL A 325 10.63 -13.37 21.39
CA VAL A 325 11.57 -14.49 21.58
C VAL A 325 12.89 -14.27 20.81
N ARG A 326 13.63 -13.21 21.18
CA ARG A 326 14.94 -12.85 20.65
C ARG A 326 15.75 -12.03 21.65
N VAL A 327 17.07 -12.10 21.55
CA VAL A 327 17.98 -11.21 22.28
C VAL A 327 18.25 -9.93 21.49
N HIS A 328 18.42 -10.04 20.16
CA HIS A 328 18.76 -8.90 19.33
C HIS A 328 17.66 -7.83 19.35
N ASP A 329 18.06 -6.57 19.57
CA ASP A 329 17.14 -5.43 19.55
C ASP A 329 15.90 -5.61 20.44
N ASN A 330 16.11 -6.23 21.61
CA ASN A 330 15.12 -6.42 22.66
C ASN A 330 15.41 -5.45 23.81
N GLU A 331 14.56 -4.43 24.01
CA GLU A 331 14.76 -3.40 25.03
C GLU A 331 14.73 -3.96 26.46
N ALA A 332 13.81 -4.89 26.75
CA ALA A 332 13.73 -5.53 28.06
C ALA A 332 15.02 -6.30 28.40
N PHE A 333 15.55 -7.06 27.44
CA PHE A 333 16.84 -7.75 27.62
C PHE A 333 18.00 -6.76 27.78
N GLN A 334 18.06 -5.71 26.97
CA GLN A 334 19.11 -4.68 27.05
C GLN A 334 19.15 -4.01 28.42
N HIS A 335 17.99 -3.65 28.97
CA HIS A 335 17.92 -3.05 30.30
C HIS A 335 18.25 -4.05 31.42
N ALA A 336 17.79 -5.30 31.31
CA ALA A 336 18.11 -6.34 32.28
C ALA A 336 19.61 -6.68 32.30
N ALA A 337 20.24 -6.72 31.12
CA ALA A 337 21.67 -7.02 30.98
C ALA A 337 22.60 -5.88 31.46
N ALA A 338 22.05 -4.72 31.85
CA ALA A 338 22.81 -3.67 32.53
C ALA A 338 23.05 -3.98 34.02
N HIS A 339 22.44 -5.04 34.56
CA HIS A 339 22.61 -5.49 35.94
C HIS A 339 23.79 -6.46 36.08
N ALA A 340 24.31 -6.62 37.29
CA ALA A 340 25.41 -7.52 37.60
C ALA A 340 25.11 -8.98 37.25
N SER A 341 23.85 -9.40 37.38
CA SER A 341 23.40 -10.68 36.83
C SER A 341 21.97 -10.62 36.29
N VAL A 342 21.67 -11.52 35.34
CA VAL A 342 20.35 -11.62 34.71
C VAL A 342 19.82 -13.05 34.76
N ILE A 343 18.51 -13.17 34.99
CA ILE A 343 17.77 -14.42 34.87
C ILE A 343 16.76 -14.27 33.71
N PRO A 344 17.05 -14.83 32.53
CA PRO A 344 16.07 -15.00 31.45
C PRO A 344 14.96 -15.95 31.88
N VAL A 345 13.70 -15.51 31.81
CA VAL A 345 12.53 -16.31 32.24
C VAL A 345 11.51 -16.43 31.12
N PHE A 346 10.94 -17.62 30.97
CA PHE A 346 9.74 -17.86 30.18
C PHE A 346 8.68 -18.59 31.03
N LEU A 347 7.50 -17.98 31.18
CA LEU A 347 6.39 -18.56 31.94
C LEU A 347 5.30 -19.01 30.98
N TRP A 348 4.84 -20.26 31.14
CA TRP A 348 3.77 -20.81 30.32
C TRP A 348 2.63 -21.37 31.15
N SER A 349 1.42 -21.12 30.66
CA SER A 349 0.20 -21.73 31.18
C SER A 349 -0.73 -22.09 30.03
N ARG A 350 -0.94 -23.40 29.83
CA ARG A 350 -1.86 -23.91 28.81
C ARG A 350 -3.31 -23.50 29.10
N LYS A 351 -3.71 -23.45 30.38
CA LYS A 351 -5.07 -23.08 30.80
C LYS A 351 -5.40 -21.63 30.49
N LEU A 352 -4.40 -20.74 30.53
CA LEU A 352 -4.56 -19.32 30.21
C LEU A 352 -4.50 -19.02 28.71
N GLN A 353 -4.13 -20.00 27.88
CA GLN A 353 -4.24 -19.88 26.43
C GLN A 353 -5.69 -20.11 25.99
N GLU A 354 -6.52 -19.08 26.20
CA GLU A 354 -7.91 -19.03 25.74
C GLU A 354 -8.00 -19.03 24.20
N LYS A 355 -9.21 -18.81 23.67
CA LYS A 355 -9.54 -18.82 22.25
C LYS A 355 -8.63 -17.94 21.37
N TRP A 356 -8.18 -16.81 21.89
CA TRP A 356 -7.33 -15.84 21.18
C TRP A 356 -5.87 -15.83 21.68
N GLY A 357 -5.48 -16.80 22.51
CA GLY A 357 -4.11 -17.00 22.95
C GLY A 357 -3.25 -17.68 21.87
N VAL A 358 -2.04 -18.11 22.24
CA VAL A 358 -1.17 -18.87 21.33
C VAL A 358 -1.62 -20.33 21.31
N THR A 359 -2.13 -20.77 20.16
CA THR A 359 -2.69 -22.12 19.99
C THR A 359 -2.34 -22.71 18.62
N GLY A 360 -2.45 -24.03 18.49
CA GLY A 360 -2.36 -24.72 17.21
C GLY A 360 -0.99 -24.53 16.54
N ALA A 361 -0.97 -24.05 15.30
CA ALA A 361 0.27 -23.91 14.53
C ALA A 361 1.26 -22.90 15.13
N ALA A 362 0.77 -21.79 15.71
CA ALA A 362 1.61 -20.80 16.39
C ALA A 362 2.34 -21.39 17.62
N GLU A 363 1.71 -22.36 18.29
CA GLU A 363 2.28 -23.05 19.45
C GLU A 363 3.49 -23.91 19.05
N VAL A 364 3.42 -24.56 17.88
CA VAL A 364 4.51 -25.38 17.32
C VAL A 364 5.76 -24.54 17.07
N VAL A 365 5.59 -23.42 16.37
CA VAL A 365 6.71 -22.52 16.04
C VAL A 365 7.23 -21.77 17.27
N LEU A 366 6.37 -21.45 18.25
CA LEU A 366 6.80 -20.87 19.53
C LEU A 366 7.72 -21.83 20.30
N LYS A 367 7.38 -23.13 20.34
CA LYS A 367 8.21 -24.13 21.01
C LYS A 367 9.62 -24.19 20.43
N ASP A 368 9.72 -24.24 19.10
CA ASP A 368 11.01 -24.24 18.41
C ASP A 368 11.78 -22.93 18.66
N ALA A 369 11.10 -21.78 18.64
CA ALA A 369 11.71 -20.48 18.95
C ALA A 369 12.34 -20.43 20.34
N ILE A 370 11.63 -20.91 21.37
CA ILE A 370 12.10 -20.92 22.76
C ILE A 370 13.29 -21.86 22.92
N GLN A 371 13.26 -23.03 22.27
CA GLN A 371 14.39 -23.95 22.25
C GLN A 371 15.64 -23.31 21.62
N ASN A 372 15.48 -22.57 20.53
CA ASN A 372 16.60 -21.88 19.89
C ASN A 372 17.06 -20.64 20.68
N LEU A 373 16.16 -19.93 21.37
CA LEU A 373 16.53 -18.86 22.30
C LEU A 373 17.39 -19.40 23.46
N ASP A 374 16.99 -20.52 24.08
CA ASP A 374 17.78 -21.14 25.16
C ASP A 374 19.18 -21.55 24.67
N LYS A 375 19.30 -22.14 23.47
CA LYS A 375 20.60 -22.42 22.85
C LYS A 375 21.45 -21.16 22.66
N THR A 376 20.84 -20.05 22.22
CA THR A 376 21.54 -18.77 22.06
C THR A 376 22.06 -18.23 23.40
N LEU A 377 21.24 -18.31 24.45
CA LEU A 377 21.63 -17.89 25.80
C LEU A 377 22.76 -18.75 26.37
N GLN A 378 22.70 -20.07 26.17
CA GLN A 378 23.72 -21.03 26.63
C GLN A 378 25.10 -20.78 26.03
N LYS A 379 25.19 -20.31 24.78
CA LYS A 379 26.46 -19.92 24.16
C LYS A 379 27.18 -18.80 24.91
N SER A 380 26.47 -18.03 25.74
CA SER A 380 27.01 -16.91 26.52
C SER A 380 26.97 -17.17 28.03
N GLY A 381 26.87 -18.44 28.45
CA GLY A 381 26.84 -18.81 29.87
C GLY A 381 25.54 -18.50 30.61
N LEU A 382 24.50 -18.05 29.90
CA LEU A 382 23.14 -17.91 30.43
C LEU A 382 22.32 -19.18 30.15
N ARG A 383 21.09 -19.21 30.66
CA ARG A 383 20.07 -20.22 30.28
C ARG A 383 18.68 -19.63 30.42
N LEU A 384 17.71 -20.18 29.70
CA LEU A 384 16.31 -19.80 29.84
C LEU A 384 15.65 -20.60 30.97
N VAL A 385 15.25 -19.91 32.03
CA VAL A 385 14.47 -20.50 33.13
C VAL A 385 13.02 -20.58 32.71
N CYS A 386 12.53 -21.80 32.51
CA CYS A 386 11.15 -22.04 32.10
C CYS A 386 10.29 -22.55 33.28
N ARG A 387 9.05 -22.06 33.36
CA ARG A 387 8.05 -22.54 34.34
C ARG A 387 6.74 -22.89 33.67
N SER A 388 6.16 -24.01 34.10
CA SER A 388 4.76 -24.35 33.83
C SER A 388 3.95 -24.08 35.09
N THR A 389 2.89 -23.28 34.98
CA THR A 389 2.05 -22.89 36.12
C THR A 389 0.62 -22.61 35.70
N ASP A 390 -0.32 -22.70 36.65
CA ASP A 390 -1.69 -22.23 36.47
C ASP A 390 -1.86 -20.76 36.84
N CYS A 391 -0.90 -20.17 37.56
CA CYS A 391 -0.91 -18.77 38.01
C CYS A 391 0.44 -18.10 37.72
N LEU A 392 0.50 -17.29 36.66
CA LEU A 392 1.75 -16.71 36.17
C LEU A 392 2.32 -15.67 37.15
N GLU A 393 1.47 -14.85 37.76
CA GLU A 393 1.89 -13.77 38.67
C GLU A 393 2.48 -14.27 39.98
N ASP A 394 1.94 -15.37 40.52
CA ASP A 394 2.44 -15.99 41.73
C ASP A 394 3.77 -16.69 41.48
N GLU A 395 3.89 -17.42 40.35
CA GLU A 395 5.14 -18.06 39.95
C GLU A 395 6.26 -17.03 39.70
N LEU A 396 5.94 -15.92 39.02
CA LEU A 396 6.90 -14.83 38.80
C LEU A 396 7.38 -14.25 40.14
N LEU A 397 6.46 -14.00 41.08
CA LEU A 397 6.82 -13.49 42.39
C LEU A 397 7.70 -14.49 43.17
N GLN A 398 7.32 -15.77 43.19
CA GLN A 398 8.08 -16.82 43.87
C GLN A 398 9.51 -16.94 43.31
N LEU A 399 9.65 -16.86 41.99
CA LEU A 399 10.95 -16.83 41.33
C LEU A 399 11.77 -15.62 41.79
N CYS A 400 11.15 -14.44 41.85
CA CYS A 400 11.84 -13.22 42.30
C CYS A 400 12.25 -13.29 43.77
N GLU A 401 11.38 -13.76 44.67
CA GLU A 401 11.67 -13.89 46.11
C GLU A 401 12.80 -14.90 46.37
N SER A 402 12.74 -16.08 45.73
CA SER A 402 13.79 -17.11 45.86
C SER A 402 15.14 -16.69 45.30
N SER A 403 15.14 -15.84 44.27
CA SER A 403 16.36 -15.34 43.61
C SER A 403 16.80 -13.96 44.11
N LYS A 404 16.13 -13.42 45.13
CA LYS A 404 16.38 -12.07 45.70
C LYS A 404 16.39 -10.94 44.66
N VAL A 405 15.59 -11.08 43.60
CA VAL A 405 15.50 -10.13 42.48
C VAL A 405 14.81 -8.85 42.92
N ARG A 406 15.33 -7.70 42.48
CA ARG A 406 14.74 -6.37 42.78
C ARG A 406 14.08 -5.70 41.58
N THR A 407 14.38 -6.14 40.37
CA THR A 407 13.83 -5.56 39.15
C THR A 407 13.46 -6.62 38.12
N VAL A 408 12.26 -6.51 37.55
CA VAL A 408 11.75 -7.34 36.47
C VAL A 408 11.48 -6.47 35.24
N TYR A 409 11.98 -6.90 34.09
CA TYR A 409 11.77 -6.27 32.79
C TYR A 409 10.96 -7.17 31.87
N TRP A 410 10.07 -6.59 31.07
CA TRP A 410 9.40 -7.30 29.97
C TRP A 410 9.03 -6.35 28.83
N ASN A 411 8.83 -6.87 27.63
CA ASN A 411 8.22 -6.08 26.55
C ASN A 411 6.69 -6.26 26.56
N THR A 412 5.96 -5.14 26.53
CA THR A 412 4.49 -5.16 26.54
C THR A 412 3.92 -5.85 25.30
N GLU A 413 2.93 -6.71 25.52
CA GLU A 413 2.06 -7.27 24.48
C GLU A 413 0.73 -6.52 24.45
N PHE A 414 0.35 -5.95 23.30
CA PHE A 414 -0.81 -5.06 23.19
C PHE A 414 -2.15 -5.80 22.96
N THR A 415 -2.34 -6.96 23.59
CA THR A 415 -3.61 -7.70 23.58
C THR A 415 -4.40 -7.47 24.88
N PRO A 416 -5.74 -7.57 24.87
CA PRO A 416 -6.53 -7.36 26.08
C PRO A 416 -6.15 -8.31 27.23
N GLU A 417 -5.89 -9.57 26.92
CA GLU A 417 -5.49 -10.59 27.90
C GLU A 417 -4.10 -10.32 28.46
N ALA A 418 -3.16 -9.89 27.63
CA ALA A 418 -1.82 -9.51 28.07
C ALA A 418 -1.83 -8.25 28.94
N ASN A 419 -2.57 -7.21 28.55
CA ASN A 419 -2.73 -6.01 29.37
C ASN A 419 -3.25 -6.37 30.77
N ALA A 420 -4.28 -7.22 30.86
CA ALA A 420 -4.80 -7.67 32.15
C ALA A 420 -3.77 -8.47 32.96
N ARG A 421 -2.99 -9.34 32.30
CA ARG A 421 -1.92 -10.13 32.92
C ARG A 421 -0.77 -9.26 33.43
N GLU A 422 -0.28 -8.34 32.62
CA GLU A 422 0.83 -7.44 32.96
C GLU A 422 0.47 -6.49 34.11
N GLN A 423 -0.79 -6.03 34.20
CA GLN A 423 -1.25 -5.30 35.39
C GLN A 423 -1.20 -6.16 36.66
N ARG A 424 -1.58 -7.45 36.59
CA ARG A 424 -1.46 -8.36 37.75
C ARG A 424 0.00 -8.59 38.14
N PHE A 425 0.91 -8.77 37.18
CA PHE A 425 2.35 -8.83 37.45
C PHE A 425 2.82 -7.57 38.19
N LYS A 426 2.49 -6.40 37.65
CA LYS A 426 2.89 -5.11 38.23
C LYS A 426 2.37 -4.93 39.65
N THR A 427 1.08 -5.16 39.89
CA THR A 427 0.48 -5.06 41.23
C THR A 427 1.14 -6.03 42.22
N LYS A 428 1.35 -7.29 41.82
CA LYS A 428 1.93 -8.32 42.68
C LYS A 428 3.39 -8.01 43.04
N LEU A 429 4.22 -7.66 42.05
CA LEU A 429 5.63 -7.33 42.25
C LEU A 429 5.81 -6.07 43.11
N LEU A 430 5.05 -5.01 42.84
CA LEU A 430 5.12 -3.76 43.60
C LEU A 430 4.72 -3.95 45.06
N SER A 431 3.76 -4.84 45.36
CA SER A 431 3.36 -5.16 46.74
C SER A 431 4.50 -5.73 47.60
N LYS A 432 5.58 -6.21 46.95
CA LYS A 432 6.77 -6.77 47.58
C LYS A 432 8.01 -5.88 47.40
N GLY A 433 7.81 -4.65 46.91
CA GLY A 433 8.90 -3.71 46.65
C GLY A 433 9.82 -4.12 45.48
N ILE A 434 9.34 -4.99 44.58
CA ILE A 434 10.06 -5.36 43.36
C ILE A 434 9.64 -4.42 42.25
N LYS A 435 10.61 -3.80 41.56
CA LYS A 435 10.35 -2.89 40.44
C LYS A 435 9.91 -3.68 39.21
N ALA A 436 8.87 -3.18 38.56
CA ALA A 436 8.31 -3.70 37.32
C ALA A 436 8.50 -2.67 36.21
N ILE A 437 9.29 -3.01 35.18
CA ILE A 437 9.64 -2.09 34.08
C ILE A 437 9.14 -2.65 32.74
N GLU A 438 8.13 -1.97 32.21
CA GLU A 438 7.51 -2.22 30.91
C GLU A 438 8.35 -1.56 29.80
N CYS A 439 8.81 -2.36 28.84
CA CYS A 439 9.56 -1.93 27.65
C CYS A 439 8.73 -2.17 26.38
N GLN A 440 9.22 -1.74 25.22
CA GLN A 440 8.54 -1.98 23.95
C GLN A 440 9.54 -2.40 22.86
N SER A 441 9.30 -3.56 22.23
CA SER A 441 10.17 -4.03 21.14
C SER A 441 9.43 -4.85 20.08
N SER A 442 8.11 -4.93 20.16
CA SER A 442 7.30 -5.83 19.32
C SER A 442 6.60 -5.11 18.15
N LEU A 443 6.37 -3.80 18.27
CA LEU A 443 5.80 -2.91 17.24
C LEU A 443 6.78 -1.79 16.85
N LEU A 444 6.56 -1.09 15.72
CA LEU A 444 7.35 0.11 15.38
C LEU A 444 6.95 1.30 16.25
N TYR A 445 5.65 1.41 16.54
CA TYR A 445 5.09 2.45 17.39
C TYR A 445 4.33 1.82 18.56
N ASP A 446 4.42 2.48 19.71
CA ASP A 446 3.61 2.18 20.89
C ASP A 446 2.18 2.75 20.70
N PRO A 447 1.15 1.90 20.52
CA PRO A 447 -0.21 2.35 20.29
C PRO A 447 -0.81 3.09 21.50
N ASN A 448 -0.30 2.90 22.72
CA ASN A 448 -0.77 3.63 23.91
C ASN A 448 -0.35 5.09 23.90
N LYS A 449 0.72 5.44 23.16
CA LYS A 449 1.24 6.82 23.05
C LYS A 449 0.59 7.61 21.92
N LEU A 450 -0.31 7.00 21.14
CA LEU A 450 -0.95 7.63 20.00
C LEU A 450 -2.39 8.06 20.33
N ASN A 451 -2.71 9.33 20.06
CA ASN A 451 -4.09 9.82 20.15
C ASN A 451 -4.54 10.43 18.81
N LEU A 452 -5.41 9.71 18.09
CA LEU A 452 -5.99 10.21 16.84
C LEU A 452 -7.26 11.03 17.12
N ALA A 453 -7.13 12.36 17.09
CA ALA A 453 -8.21 13.33 17.32
C ALA A 453 -9.31 13.35 16.23
N GLY A 454 -9.18 12.55 15.16
CA GLY A 454 -10.14 12.43 14.06
C GLY A 454 -9.51 11.78 12.82
N GLY A 455 -10.35 11.30 11.89
CA GLY A 455 -9.87 10.83 10.59
C GLY A 455 -9.68 11.95 9.55
N PHE A 456 -9.47 11.61 8.29
CA PHE A 456 -9.33 12.57 7.19
C PHE A 456 -10.61 13.40 6.98
N ASN A 457 -10.50 14.74 6.95
CA ASN A 457 -11.63 15.68 6.78
C ASN A 457 -12.81 15.45 7.74
N GLY A 458 -12.54 15.05 8.99
CA GLY A 458 -13.58 14.79 10.00
C GLY A 458 -14.24 13.41 9.92
N GLY A 459 -13.68 12.47 9.13
CA GLY A 459 -14.19 11.11 8.97
C GLY A 459 -13.12 10.07 8.64
N HIS A 460 -13.47 8.79 8.52
CA HIS A 460 -12.55 7.69 8.17
C HIS A 460 -11.44 7.45 9.21
N TRP A 461 -11.81 7.53 10.49
CA TRP A 461 -10.95 7.17 11.61
C TRP A 461 -10.43 5.74 11.46
N GLY A 462 -9.17 5.51 11.87
CA GLY A 462 -8.58 4.17 11.86
C GLY A 462 -8.16 3.64 10.48
N THR A 463 -8.01 4.51 9.48
CA THR A 463 -7.39 4.15 8.19
C THR A 463 -5.87 4.39 8.23
N LEU A 464 -5.11 3.69 7.35
CA LEU A 464 -3.64 3.67 7.40
C LEU A 464 -2.99 5.05 7.30
N MET A 465 -3.40 5.88 6.35
CA MET A 465 -2.71 7.16 6.10
C MET A 465 -2.88 8.16 7.26
N PRO A 466 -4.09 8.36 7.82
CA PRO A 466 -4.26 9.11 9.06
C PRO A 466 -3.46 8.54 10.23
N PHE A 467 -3.44 7.21 10.39
CA PHE A 467 -2.64 6.55 11.43
C PHE A 467 -1.15 6.86 11.28
N LEU A 468 -0.58 6.60 10.10
CA LEU A 468 0.83 6.85 9.81
C LEU A 468 1.22 8.33 10.01
N LYS A 469 0.36 9.26 9.57
CA LYS A 469 0.57 10.69 9.79
C LYS A 469 0.52 11.05 11.27
N GLY A 470 -0.39 10.44 12.02
CA GLY A 470 -0.48 10.57 13.47
C GLY A 470 0.78 10.10 14.17
N CYS A 471 1.26 8.89 13.84
CA CYS A 471 2.50 8.33 14.37
C CYS A 471 3.68 9.27 14.09
N LYS A 472 3.92 9.64 12.82
CA LYS A 472 5.04 10.53 12.48
C LYS A 472 4.97 11.89 13.19
N LYS A 473 3.77 12.47 13.31
CA LYS A 473 3.57 13.78 13.94
C LYS A 473 3.78 13.73 15.46
N GLN A 474 3.29 12.69 16.14
CA GLN A 474 3.27 12.62 17.60
C GLN A 474 4.47 11.87 18.19
N LEU A 475 5.01 10.90 17.45
CA LEU A 475 6.02 9.95 17.92
C LEU A 475 7.33 9.99 17.12
N GLY A 476 7.37 10.69 15.98
CA GLY A 476 8.56 10.76 15.12
C GLY A 476 8.78 9.52 14.25
N GLU A 477 10.01 9.32 13.78
CA GLU A 477 10.40 8.11 13.04
C GLU A 477 10.69 6.95 14.00
N PRO A 478 10.47 5.68 13.59
CA PRO A 478 10.81 4.52 14.40
C PRO A 478 12.30 4.52 14.81
N ARG A 479 12.61 4.00 16.00
CA ARG A 479 14.01 3.92 16.47
C ARG A 479 14.83 2.98 15.58
N ARG A 480 16.11 3.31 15.35
CA ARG A 480 17.03 2.36 14.69
C ARG A 480 17.27 1.14 15.59
N PRO A 481 17.39 -0.07 15.02
CA PRO A 481 17.81 -1.23 15.78
C PRO A 481 19.26 -1.06 16.25
N ILE A 482 19.61 -1.63 17.40
CA ILE A 482 21.03 -1.73 17.81
C ILE A 482 21.80 -2.61 16.83
N LYS A 483 23.13 -2.48 16.78
CA LYS A 483 23.92 -3.36 15.91
C LYS A 483 24.02 -4.76 16.52
N ARG A 484 24.07 -5.80 15.68
CA ARG A 484 24.31 -7.18 16.14
C ARG A 484 25.62 -7.33 16.93
N SER A 485 26.66 -6.60 16.54
CA SER A 485 27.92 -6.56 17.28
C SER A 485 27.76 -6.01 18.69
N GLU A 486 26.85 -5.05 18.90
CA GLU A 486 26.55 -4.48 20.22
C GLU A 486 25.72 -5.47 21.04
N THR A 487 24.75 -6.17 20.43
CA THR A 487 24.04 -7.29 21.09
C THR A 487 25.02 -8.39 21.52
N PHE A 488 25.96 -8.76 20.65
CA PHE A 488 26.97 -9.77 20.97
C PHE A 488 27.88 -9.30 22.11
N ALA A 489 28.35 -8.05 22.07
CA ALA A 489 29.15 -7.49 23.15
C ALA A 489 28.41 -7.49 24.50
N LEU A 490 27.11 -7.17 24.48
CA LEU A 490 26.25 -7.23 25.67
C LEU A 490 26.15 -8.67 26.21
N LEU A 491 25.93 -9.65 25.34
CA LEU A 491 25.87 -11.07 25.72
C LEU A 491 27.19 -11.59 26.31
N GLN A 492 28.34 -11.09 25.87
CA GLN A 492 29.64 -11.48 26.41
C GLN A 492 29.95 -10.85 27.78
N GLN A 493 29.28 -9.76 28.13
CA GLN A 493 29.49 -9.04 29.39
C GLN A 493 28.52 -9.48 30.48
N VAL A 494 27.35 -9.98 30.10
CA VAL A 494 26.30 -10.34 31.04
C VAL A 494 26.58 -11.70 31.67
N THR A 495 26.33 -11.80 32.97
CA THR A 495 26.48 -13.05 33.74
C THR A 495 25.15 -13.52 34.33
N GLY A 496 25.03 -14.83 34.54
CA GLY A 496 23.94 -15.40 35.32
C GLY A 496 24.20 -15.27 36.83
N PRO A 497 23.22 -15.61 37.68
CA PRO A 497 23.47 -15.78 39.11
C PRO A 497 24.34 -17.02 39.36
N ASP A 498 25.01 -17.06 40.53
CA ASP A 498 25.78 -18.23 40.97
C ASP A 498 24.87 -19.45 41.17
N GLU A 499 23.68 -19.22 41.74
CA GLU A 499 22.65 -20.23 41.93
C GLU A 499 21.47 -19.97 40.98
N TRP A 500 21.31 -20.85 39.99
CA TRP A 500 20.20 -20.77 39.05
C TRP A 500 18.91 -21.27 39.68
N PRO A 501 17.77 -20.57 39.46
CA PRO A 501 16.47 -21.11 39.81
C PRO A 501 16.24 -22.45 39.09
N VAL A 502 15.43 -23.31 39.72
CA VAL A 502 14.95 -24.54 39.08
C VAL A 502 14.37 -24.18 37.70
N SER A 503 14.41 -25.09 36.72
CA SER A 503 13.76 -24.87 35.43
C SER A 503 13.01 -26.12 35.01
N THR A 504 11.81 -25.93 34.47
CA THR A 504 11.07 -27.00 33.79
C THR A 504 11.72 -27.22 32.42
N PRO A 505 12.04 -28.47 32.03
CA PRO A 505 12.46 -28.76 30.66
C PRO A 505 11.40 -28.30 29.64
N ILE A 506 11.83 -27.71 28.51
CA ILE A 506 10.92 -27.11 27.52
C ILE A 506 9.94 -28.15 26.93
N ASP A 507 10.36 -29.41 26.80
CA ASP A 507 9.53 -30.53 26.36
C ASP A 507 8.39 -30.87 27.34
N LYS A 508 8.53 -30.47 28.62
CA LYS A 508 7.55 -30.67 29.70
C LYS A 508 6.69 -29.44 30.01
N LEU A 509 6.76 -28.37 29.21
CA LEU A 509 5.92 -27.17 29.38
C LEU A 509 4.47 -27.36 28.88
N ASP A 510 4.09 -28.54 28.39
CA ASP A 510 2.80 -28.76 27.70
C ASP A 510 2.56 -27.79 26.53
N LEU A 511 3.65 -27.31 25.92
CA LEU A 511 3.66 -26.48 24.73
C LEU A 511 3.66 -27.37 23.48
N ALA A 512 2.70 -27.11 22.58
CA ALA A 512 2.48 -27.80 21.30
C ALA A 512 2.28 -29.31 21.46
N ILE A 513 1.15 -29.72 22.04
CA ILE A 513 0.81 -31.13 22.26
C ILE A 513 0.44 -31.81 20.94
N ILE A 514 1.38 -32.58 20.38
CA ILE A 514 1.18 -33.32 19.13
C ILE A 514 0.57 -34.69 19.43
N LYS A 515 -0.76 -34.81 19.28
CA LYS A 515 -1.50 -36.07 19.44
C LYS A 515 -1.58 -36.86 18.14
N GLY A 516 -1.60 -38.20 18.25
CA GLY A 516 -1.80 -39.12 17.13
C GLY A 516 -0.50 -39.63 16.48
N LYS A 517 -0.65 -40.56 15.53
CA LYS A 517 0.48 -41.18 14.82
C LYS A 517 1.13 -40.25 13.78
N GLN A 518 0.35 -39.34 13.20
CA GLN A 518 0.85 -38.35 12.24
C GLN A 518 1.43 -37.14 12.97
N LYS A 519 2.69 -36.83 12.67
CA LYS A 519 3.42 -35.65 13.20
C LYS A 519 3.17 -34.44 12.30
N TRP A 520 2.00 -33.83 12.46
CA TRP A 520 1.52 -32.69 11.67
C TRP A 520 2.32 -31.40 11.90
N ASP A 521 3.11 -31.34 12.98
CA ASP A 521 4.06 -30.28 13.31
C ASP A 521 5.28 -30.27 12.39
N LYS A 522 5.73 -31.43 11.89
CA LYS A 522 6.96 -31.52 11.09
C LYS A 522 6.93 -30.67 9.82
N PRO A 523 5.90 -30.73 8.96
CA PRO A 523 5.85 -29.89 7.76
C PRO A 523 5.80 -28.39 8.06
N ILE A 524 5.22 -28.00 9.20
CA ILE A 524 5.22 -26.61 9.68
C ILE A 524 6.64 -26.18 10.02
N LEU A 525 7.36 -26.93 10.85
CA LEU A 525 8.74 -26.62 11.24
C LEU A 525 9.72 -26.67 10.05
N MET A 526 9.49 -27.54 9.07
CA MET A 526 10.26 -27.52 7.83
C MET A 526 10.03 -26.27 7.00
N SER A 527 8.83 -25.68 7.08
CA SER A 527 8.49 -24.47 6.33
C SER A 527 8.88 -23.19 7.08
N PHE A 528 8.88 -23.25 8.41
CA PHE A 528 9.12 -22.12 9.32
C PHE A 528 9.97 -22.55 10.52
N PRO A 529 11.25 -22.86 10.32
CA PRO A 529 12.18 -23.03 11.43
C PRO A 529 12.34 -21.69 12.18
N MET A 530 12.36 -21.71 13.51
CA MET A 530 12.31 -20.50 14.33
C MET A 530 13.58 -20.28 15.12
N SER A 531 14.42 -19.37 14.62
CA SER A 531 15.52 -18.77 15.36
C SER A 531 15.77 -17.34 14.85
N GLU A 532 16.59 -16.58 15.56
CA GLU A 532 17.07 -15.28 15.08
C GLU A 532 17.89 -15.45 13.77
N ASP A 533 18.72 -16.50 13.68
CA ASP A 533 19.52 -16.78 12.49
C ASP A 533 18.63 -17.11 11.28
N GLU A 534 17.62 -17.95 11.45
CA GLU A 534 16.64 -18.29 10.39
C GLU A 534 15.82 -17.06 9.97
N ALA A 535 15.42 -16.21 10.92
CA ALA A 535 14.75 -14.96 10.61
C ALA A 535 15.62 -14.04 9.75
N THR A 536 16.91 -13.97 10.06
CA THR A 536 17.93 -13.21 9.32
C THR A 536 18.10 -13.76 7.92
N GLN A 537 18.27 -15.08 7.79
CA GLN A 537 18.47 -15.73 6.52
C GLN A 537 17.24 -15.59 5.61
N CYS A 538 16.03 -15.66 6.19
CA CYS A 538 14.77 -15.40 5.50
C CYS A 538 14.69 -13.95 5.00
N LEU A 539 15.06 -12.98 5.85
CA LEU A 539 15.13 -11.56 5.50
C LEU A 539 16.11 -11.32 4.34
N GLU A 540 17.36 -11.74 4.50
CA GLU A 540 18.41 -11.57 3.49
C GLU A 540 18.06 -12.25 2.17
N SER A 541 17.53 -13.47 2.23
CA SER A 541 17.10 -14.22 1.04
C SER A 541 16.00 -13.47 0.28
N PHE A 542 15.01 -12.93 0.97
CA PHE A 542 13.97 -12.12 0.33
C PHE A 542 14.53 -10.83 -0.28
N PHE A 543 15.37 -10.10 0.46
CA PHE A 543 15.97 -8.85 -0.03
C PHE A 543 16.85 -9.08 -1.25
N ARG A 544 17.55 -10.22 -1.31
CA ARG A 544 18.38 -10.60 -2.44
C ARG A 544 17.58 -11.09 -3.66
N LEU A 545 16.50 -11.85 -3.44
CA LEU A 545 15.87 -12.64 -4.52
C LEU A 545 14.48 -12.15 -4.96
N GLY A 546 13.79 -11.33 -4.16
CA GLY A 546 12.38 -11.00 -4.44
C GLY A 546 11.93 -9.59 -4.08
N PHE A 547 12.70 -8.83 -3.32
CA PHE A 547 12.27 -7.52 -2.84
C PHE A 547 12.08 -6.48 -3.96
N ASP A 548 12.99 -6.45 -4.94
CA ASP A 548 12.90 -5.60 -6.14
C ASP A 548 11.65 -5.88 -7.00
N GLN A 549 11.17 -7.12 -6.99
CA GLN A 549 10.00 -7.57 -7.73
C GLN A 549 8.71 -7.51 -6.92
N TYR A 550 8.79 -7.28 -5.61
CA TYR A 550 7.66 -7.40 -4.69
C TYR A 550 6.43 -6.61 -5.16
N GLU A 551 6.57 -5.36 -5.60
CA GLU A 551 5.43 -4.55 -6.09
C GLU A 551 4.66 -5.22 -7.24
N LYS A 552 5.38 -5.96 -8.11
CA LYS A 552 4.83 -6.65 -9.28
C LYS A 552 4.33 -8.05 -8.94
N SER A 553 5.00 -8.76 -8.02
CA SER A 553 4.81 -10.20 -7.80
C SER A 553 4.05 -10.55 -6.52
N ARG A 554 3.89 -9.65 -5.55
CA ARG A 554 3.26 -9.90 -4.21
C ARG A 554 1.88 -10.56 -4.16
N SER A 555 1.18 -10.66 -5.29
CA SER A 555 -0.09 -11.39 -5.39
C SER A 555 0.06 -12.82 -5.94
N ARG A 556 1.26 -13.26 -6.28
CA ARG A 556 1.57 -14.54 -6.91
C ARG A 556 1.88 -15.57 -5.83
N ALA A 557 1.07 -16.62 -5.77
CA ALA A 557 1.27 -17.77 -4.90
C ALA A 557 2.11 -18.87 -5.57
N ASP A 558 2.27 -18.81 -6.88
CA ASP A 558 3.07 -19.74 -7.69
C ASP A 558 4.54 -19.32 -7.84
N MET A 559 5.01 -18.38 -7.01
CA MET A 559 6.37 -17.86 -6.97
C MET A 559 6.89 -17.86 -5.53
N ASP A 560 8.07 -18.44 -5.29
CA ASP A 560 8.55 -18.69 -3.92
C ASP A 560 8.99 -17.40 -3.18
N HIS A 561 9.55 -16.41 -3.90
CA HIS A 561 10.02 -15.12 -3.36
C HIS A 561 9.11 -13.93 -3.71
N SER A 562 7.83 -14.17 -4.02
CA SER A 562 6.88 -13.07 -4.23
C SER A 562 6.60 -12.25 -2.98
N THR A 563 6.87 -12.81 -1.80
CA THR A 563 6.66 -12.19 -0.48
C THR A 563 7.78 -12.62 0.47
N SER A 564 7.96 -11.89 1.58
CA SER A 564 9.08 -12.11 2.49
C SER A 564 8.95 -13.34 3.41
N LYS A 565 7.73 -13.84 3.63
CA LYS A 565 7.44 -14.92 4.60
C LYS A 565 7.89 -14.62 6.05
N LEU A 566 8.17 -13.36 6.38
CA LEU A 566 8.65 -12.93 7.72
C LEU A 566 7.56 -12.78 8.78
N SER A 567 6.28 -12.96 8.43
CA SER A 567 5.16 -12.69 9.35
C SER A 567 5.19 -13.54 10.62
N ALA A 568 5.61 -14.80 10.52
CA ALA A 568 5.73 -15.70 11.67
C ALA A 568 6.87 -15.25 12.61
N HIS A 569 8.04 -14.90 12.06
CA HIS A 569 9.16 -14.36 12.83
C HIS A 569 8.81 -13.05 13.53
N LEU A 570 8.07 -12.16 12.86
CA LEU A 570 7.58 -10.91 13.43
C LEU A 570 6.53 -11.12 14.52
N ARG A 571 5.70 -12.17 14.42
CA ARG A 571 4.67 -12.50 15.42
C ARG A 571 5.28 -13.14 16.66
N ILE A 572 6.18 -14.11 16.49
CA ILE A 572 6.87 -14.78 17.61
C ILE A 572 7.95 -13.86 18.21
N GLY A 573 8.44 -12.90 17.42
CA GLY A 573 9.42 -11.92 17.86
C GLY A 573 10.86 -12.39 17.72
N THR A 574 11.14 -13.38 16.86
CA THR A 574 12.51 -13.77 16.46
C THR A 574 13.14 -12.77 15.48
N LEU A 575 12.36 -11.82 14.96
CA LEU A 575 12.84 -10.70 14.14
C LEU A 575 12.38 -9.36 14.73
N SER A 576 13.28 -8.38 14.81
CA SER A 576 12.89 -7.02 15.17
C SER A 576 12.11 -6.34 14.04
N PRO A 577 10.97 -5.69 14.34
CA PRO A 577 10.29 -4.88 13.33
C PRO A 577 11.13 -3.66 12.90
N ASN A 578 11.96 -3.11 13.78
CA ASN A 578 12.85 -1.99 13.44
C ASN A 578 13.96 -2.45 12.48
N GLU A 579 14.45 -3.68 12.61
CA GLU A 579 15.41 -4.28 11.68
C GLU A 579 14.80 -4.42 10.28
N LEU A 580 13.59 -4.97 10.15
CA LEU A 580 12.91 -5.04 8.85
C LEU A 580 12.59 -3.66 8.28
N TYR A 581 12.16 -2.72 9.12
CA TYR A 581 11.87 -1.35 8.69
C TYR A 581 13.12 -0.69 8.09
N TYR A 582 14.23 -0.69 8.82
CA TYR A 582 15.45 -0.04 8.33
C TYR A 582 16.14 -0.82 7.21
N ALA A 583 16.05 -2.15 7.16
CA ALA A 583 16.45 -2.92 5.98
C ALA A 583 15.68 -2.46 4.73
N THR A 584 14.38 -2.16 4.88
CA THR A 584 13.54 -1.64 3.79
C THR A 584 13.92 -0.20 3.42
N GLU A 585 14.05 0.69 4.41
CA GLU A 585 14.35 2.11 4.18
C GLU A 585 15.76 2.33 3.62
N ASP A 586 16.75 1.56 4.07
CA ASP A 586 18.15 1.66 3.68
C ASP A 586 18.49 0.79 2.45
N SER A 587 17.49 0.15 1.81
CA SER A 587 17.69 -0.78 0.67
C SER A 587 18.22 -0.16 -0.62
N GLY A 588 18.25 1.17 -0.73
CA GLY A 588 18.62 1.89 -1.95
C GLY A 588 17.53 1.91 -3.05
N LEU A 589 16.44 1.14 -2.90
CA LEU A 589 15.32 1.20 -3.85
C LEU A 589 14.54 2.51 -3.72
N ALA A 590 14.08 3.03 -4.86
CA ALA A 590 13.23 4.21 -4.87
C ALA A 590 11.91 3.92 -4.14
N PHE A 591 11.30 4.95 -3.55
CA PHE A 591 10.06 4.79 -2.78
C PHE A 591 8.96 4.06 -3.58
N GLU A 592 8.80 4.35 -4.87
CA GLU A 592 7.78 3.72 -5.71
C GLU A 592 7.95 2.20 -5.90
N GLU A 593 9.19 1.71 -5.77
CA GLU A 593 9.55 0.29 -5.91
C GLU A 593 9.37 -0.49 -4.60
N ARG A 594 9.22 0.22 -3.47
CA ARG A 594 9.06 -0.40 -2.14
C ARG A 594 7.82 0.08 -1.37
N LYS A 595 7.03 1.01 -1.92
CA LYS A 595 5.94 1.74 -1.23
C LYS A 595 4.94 0.85 -0.52
N THR A 596 4.60 -0.30 -1.09
CA THR A 596 3.63 -1.24 -0.54
C THR A 596 4.29 -2.06 0.57
N PHE A 597 5.55 -2.45 0.39
CA PHE A 597 6.30 -3.20 1.41
C PHE A 597 6.59 -2.34 2.64
N SER A 598 7.08 -1.10 2.44
CA SER A 598 7.34 -0.12 3.51
C SER A 598 6.12 0.15 4.39
N ARG A 599 4.90 -0.10 3.88
CA ARG A 599 3.66 0.12 4.61
C ARG A 599 3.16 -1.11 5.38
N ARG A 600 3.73 -2.30 5.18
CA ARG A 600 3.21 -3.56 5.77
C ARG A 600 3.31 -3.58 7.29
N LEU A 601 4.40 -3.10 7.87
CA LEU A 601 4.53 -3.02 9.34
C LEU A 601 3.54 -2.02 9.94
N PHE A 602 3.27 -0.89 9.27
CA PHE A 602 2.27 0.06 9.74
C PHE A 602 0.83 -0.50 9.73
N TRP A 603 0.52 -1.47 8.86
CA TRP A 603 -0.77 -2.18 8.93
C TRP A 603 -0.89 -3.02 10.20
N ARG A 604 0.20 -3.69 10.60
CA ARG A 604 0.26 -4.48 11.84
C ARG A 604 0.06 -3.57 13.06
N ASP A 605 0.79 -2.47 13.11
CA ASP A 605 0.68 -1.50 14.22
C ASP A 605 -0.70 -0.83 14.26
N LEU A 606 -1.29 -0.51 13.10
CA LEU A 606 -2.67 -0.02 13.03
C LEU A 606 -3.67 -1.06 13.57
N ALA A 607 -3.46 -2.35 13.29
CA ALA A 607 -4.35 -3.39 13.79
C ALA A 607 -4.30 -3.45 15.33
N TYR A 608 -3.11 -3.36 15.93
CA TYR A 608 -2.99 -3.27 17.39
C TYR A 608 -3.61 -2.00 17.95
N TYR A 609 -3.46 -0.86 17.28
CA TYR A 609 -4.17 0.35 17.65
C TYR A 609 -5.70 0.16 17.60
N GLN A 610 -6.23 -0.51 16.58
CA GLN A 610 -7.66 -0.83 16.51
C GLN A 610 -8.07 -1.80 17.61
N LEU A 611 -7.27 -2.83 17.93
CA LEU A 611 -7.57 -3.80 18.99
C LEU A 611 -7.59 -3.14 20.38
N LEU A 612 -6.68 -2.20 20.62
CA LEU A 612 -6.66 -1.39 21.84
C LEU A 612 -7.96 -0.57 21.99
N ASN A 613 -8.44 0.03 20.90
CA ASN A 613 -9.66 0.84 20.91
C ASN A 613 -10.94 -0.01 20.86
N PHE A 614 -10.88 -1.21 20.29
CA PHE A 614 -12.01 -2.13 20.15
C PHE A 614 -11.62 -3.55 20.59
N PRO A 615 -11.48 -3.83 21.91
CA PRO A 615 -11.04 -5.13 22.42
C PRO A 615 -11.91 -6.32 21.96
N GLY A 616 -13.19 -6.05 21.68
CA GLY A 616 -14.16 -7.01 21.17
C GLY A 616 -14.04 -7.32 19.67
N MET A 617 -13.17 -6.65 18.90
CA MET A 617 -13.12 -6.75 17.43
C MET A 617 -12.77 -8.15 16.89
N ARG A 618 -12.32 -9.05 17.75
CA ARG A 618 -12.04 -10.45 17.41
C ARG A 618 -13.32 -11.30 17.31
N THR A 619 -14.37 -10.89 18.00
CA THR A 619 -15.63 -11.64 18.14
C THR A 619 -16.85 -10.86 17.64
N TYR A 620 -16.82 -9.53 17.73
CA TYR A 620 -17.93 -8.64 17.38
C TYR A 620 -17.51 -7.63 16.32
N SER A 621 -18.47 -7.22 15.50
CA SER A 621 -18.26 -6.20 14.47
C SER A 621 -17.94 -4.84 15.10
N ILE A 622 -16.94 -4.11 14.58
CA ILE A 622 -16.72 -2.70 14.95
C ILE A 622 -17.95 -1.87 14.56
N ARG A 623 -18.55 -2.18 13.41
CA ARG A 623 -19.90 -1.75 13.02
C ARG A 623 -20.93 -2.67 13.67
N SER A 624 -21.33 -2.38 14.90
CA SER A 624 -22.16 -3.30 15.71
C SER A 624 -23.46 -3.75 15.05
N HIS A 625 -24.08 -2.95 14.18
CA HIS A 625 -25.27 -3.38 13.42
C HIS A 625 -25.02 -4.54 12.46
N TYR A 626 -23.77 -4.74 12.01
CA TYR A 626 -23.42 -5.84 11.10
C TYR A 626 -23.49 -7.21 11.76
N ASP A 627 -23.50 -7.30 13.09
CA ASP A 627 -23.75 -8.57 13.79
C ASP A 627 -25.15 -9.12 13.51
N LYS A 628 -26.07 -8.29 13.00
CA LYS A 628 -27.42 -8.69 12.56
C LYS A 628 -27.49 -9.12 11.09
N THR A 629 -26.36 -9.18 10.38
CA THR A 629 -26.33 -9.67 8.99
C THR A 629 -26.75 -11.14 8.96
N GLU A 630 -27.63 -11.50 8.03
CA GLU A 630 -28.13 -12.87 7.90
C GLU A 630 -27.08 -13.77 7.22
N TRP A 631 -26.52 -14.68 8.00
CA TRP A 631 -25.63 -15.76 7.57
C TRP A 631 -26.40 -17.08 7.40
N VAL A 632 -25.81 -18.01 6.66
CA VAL A 632 -26.29 -19.40 6.65
C VAL A 632 -26.07 -20.02 8.03
N THR A 633 -27.05 -20.76 8.53
CA THR A 633 -27.01 -21.41 9.86
C THR A 633 -27.38 -22.90 9.77
N GLY A 634 -27.21 -23.63 10.87
CA GLY A 634 -27.62 -25.03 10.99
C GLY A 634 -26.74 -25.98 10.17
N GLU A 635 -27.33 -27.04 9.62
CA GLU A 635 -26.60 -28.09 8.90
C GLU A 635 -25.93 -27.57 7.62
N GLU A 636 -26.54 -26.61 6.93
CA GLU A 636 -25.94 -26.04 5.71
C GLU A 636 -24.70 -25.20 6.04
N GLU A 637 -24.68 -24.50 7.20
CA GLU A 637 -23.50 -23.80 7.68
C GLU A 637 -22.36 -24.78 7.95
N LYS A 638 -22.64 -25.85 8.70
CA LYS A 638 -21.67 -26.91 9.00
C LYS A 638 -21.10 -27.50 7.71
N ARG A 639 -21.97 -27.87 6.76
CA ARG A 639 -21.57 -28.44 5.47
C ARG A 639 -20.68 -27.49 4.67
N ARG A 640 -21.04 -26.21 4.57
CA ARG A 640 -20.25 -25.19 3.86
C ARG A 640 -18.92 -24.91 4.53
N PHE A 641 -18.92 -24.78 5.85
CA PHE A 641 -17.72 -24.49 6.62
C PHE A 641 -16.73 -25.65 6.63
N GLU A 642 -17.19 -26.90 6.78
CA GLU A 642 -16.33 -28.08 6.69
C GLU A 642 -15.68 -28.21 5.30
N ALA A 643 -16.47 -28.04 4.23
CA ALA A 643 -15.91 -28.09 2.87
C ALA A 643 -14.85 -27.01 2.65
N TRP A 644 -15.03 -25.82 3.22
CA TRP A 644 -14.03 -24.75 3.16
C TRP A 644 -12.78 -25.09 3.96
N LYS A 645 -12.90 -25.49 5.24
CA LYS A 645 -11.76 -25.84 6.10
C LYS A 645 -10.83 -26.86 5.46
N TRP A 646 -11.41 -27.88 4.82
CA TRP A 646 -10.67 -29.01 4.26
C TRP A 646 -10.31 -28.87 2.78
N GLY A 647 -10.56 -27.72 2.15
CA GLY A 647 -10.29 -27.51 0.73
C GLY A 647 -11.01 -28.53 -0.16
N LYS A 648 -12.32 -28.67 0.06
CA LYS A 648 -13.25 -29.54 -0.69
C LYS A 648 -14.43 -28.77 -1.28
N THR A 649 -14.20 -27.51 -1.66
CA THR A 649 -15.24 -26.62 -2.20
C THR A 649 -15.55 -26.85 -3.67
N GLY A 650 -14.64 -27.52 -4.40
CA GLY A 650 -14.72 -27.68 -5.85
C GLY A 650 -14.22 -26.45 -6.62
N TYR A 651 -13.59 -25.49 -5.92
CA TYR A 651 -12.91 -24.32 -6.50
C TYR A 651 -11.39 -24.47 -6.28
N PRO A 652 -10.61 -24.82 -7.32
CA PRO A 652 -9.24 -25.30 -7.16
C PRO A 652 -8.29 -24.34 -6.45
N LEU A 653 -8.42 -23.03 -6.66
CA LEU A 653 -7.60 -22.03 -5.97
C LEU A 653 -7.95 -21.90 -4.48
N VAL A 654 -9.23 -21.96 -4.15
CA VAL A 654 -9.71 -21.93 -2.76
C VAL A 654 -9.23 -23.20 -2.04
N ASP A 655 -9.39 -24.35 -2.70
CA ASP A 655 -9.00 -25.63 -2.15
C ASP A 655 -7.48 -25.74 -1.98
N ALA A 656 -6.70 -25.24 -2.94
CA ALA A 656 -5.25 -25.14 -2.83
C ALA A 656 -4.82 -24.31 -1.62
N GLY A 657 -5.42 -23.12 -1.43
CA GLY A 657 -5.17 -22.28 -0.26
C GLY A 657 -5.45 -22.99 1.04
N MET A 658 -6.65 -23.55 1.20
CA MET A 658 -7.04 -24.18 2.46
C MET A 658 -6.20 -25.42 2.79
N ARG A 659 -5.71 -26.15 1.77
CA ARG A 659 -4.77 -27.25 1.95
C ARG A 659 -3.35 -26.79 2.28
N GLU A 660 -2.86 -25.72 1.66
CA GLU A 660 -1.58 -25.08 2.02
C GLU A 660 -1.59 -24.63 3.49
N LEU A 661 -2.65 -23.93 3.89
CA LEU A 661 -2.83 -23.45 5.26
C LEU A 661 -2.75 -24.59 6.26
N TYR A 662 -3.49 -25.67 6.03
CA TYR A 662 -3.49 -26.80 6.96
C TYR A 662 -2.14 -27.53 6.98
N ALA A 663 -1.49 -27.68 5.83
CA ALA A 663 -0.23 -28.42 5.73
C ALA A 663 0.99 -27.65 6.28
N THR A 664 1.04 -26.33 6.09
CA THR A 664 2.23 -25.52 6.40
C THR A 664 2.01 -24.49 7.50
N GLY A 665 0.75 -24.25 7.86
CA GLY A 665 0.36 -23.19 8.77
C GLY A 665 0.50 -21.79 8.17
N TRP A 666 0.66 -21.64 6.85
CA TRP A 666 0.83 -20.33 6.22
C TRP A 666 0.13 -20.25 4.87
N MET A 667 -0.14 -19.03 4.43
CA MET A 667 -0.68 -18.74 3.10
C MET A 667 -0.32 -17.30 2.70
N THR A 668 -0.10 -17.06 1.40
CA THR A 668 0.10 -15.69 0.89
C THR A 668 -1.13 -14.80 1.15
N GLN A 669 -0.91 -13.51 1.43
CA GLN A 669 -2.00 -12.57 1.71
C GLN A 669 -3.07 -12.53 0.61
N SER A 670 -2.68 -12.64 -0.66
CA SER A 670 -3.64 -12.66 -1.77
C SER A 670 -4.53 -13.89 -1.76
N VAL A 671 -4.00 -15.07 -1.43
CA VAL A 671 -4.83 -16.29 -1.33
C VAL A 671 -5.67 -16.26 -0.04
N ARG A 672 -5.15 -15.68 1.06
CA ARG A 672 -5.96 -15.42 2.27
C ARG A 672 -7.22 -14.60 1.94
N MET A 673 -7.07 -13.56 1.12
CA MET A 673 -8.20 -12.76 0.63
C MET A 673 -9.17 -13.57 -0.24
N VAL A 674 -8.67 -14.45 -1.12
CA VAL A 674 -9.51 -15.34 -1.94
C VAL A 674 -10.36 -16.26 -1.06
N VAL A 675 -9.73 -16.97 -0.11
CA VAL A 675 -10.45 -17.95 0.72
C VAL A 675 -11.40 -17.28 1.71
N ALA A 676 -11.02 -16.14 2.29
CA ALA A 676 -11.88 -15.39 3.21
C ALA A 676 -13.05 -14.74 2.47
N SER A 677 -12.81 -14.15 1.29
CA SER A 677 -13.90 -13.68 0.42
C SER A 677 -14.83 -14.82 0.04
N PHE A 678 -14.30 -16.02 -0.22
CA PHE A 678 -15.13 -17.15 -0.60
C PHE A 678 -16.06 -17.58 0.54
N LEU A 679 -15.54 -17.61 1.76
CA LEU A 679 -16.31 -17.94 2.96
C LEU A 679 -17.44 -16.94 3.21
N THR A 680 -17.16 -15.64 3.17
CA THR A 680 -18.14 -14.61 3.54
C THR A 680 -19.10 -14.27 2.40
N GLU A 681 -18.62 -14.18 1.15
CA GLU A 681 -19.43 -13.72 0.02
C GLU A 681 -20.27 -14.82 -0.63
N TYR A 682 -19.69 -16.01 -0.82
CA TYR A 682 -20.29 -17.07 -1.61
C TYR A 682 -20.83 -18.21 -0.74
N LEU A 683 -20.10 -18.56 0.33
CA LEU A 683 -20.61 -19.54 1.29
C LEU A 683 -21.57 -18.91 2.30
N ARG A 684 -21.56 -17.57 2.47
CA ARG A 684 -22.39 -16.84 3.43
C ARG A 684 -22.24 -17.39 4.86
N VAL A 685 -21.03 -17.80 5.22
CA VAL A 685 -20.68 -18.22 6.59
C VAL A 685 -20.09 -17.02 7.33
N ASN A 686 -20.43 -16.90 8.62
CA ASN A 686 -19.98 -15.79 9.44
C ASN A 686 -18.44 -15.72 9.52
N TRP A 687 -17.89 -14.52 9.28
CA TRP A 687 -16.46 -14.25 9.28
C TRP A 687 -15.74 -14.65 10.57
N VAL A 688 -16.43 -14.64 11.72
CA VAL A 688 -15.86 -15.00 13.03
C VAL A 688 -15.35 -16.45 13.01
N LYS A 689 -16.07 -17.38 12.37
CA LYS A 689 -15.62 -18.78 12.24
C LYS A 689 -14.35 -18.91 11.41
N GLY A 690 -14.24 -18.09 10.35
CA GLY A 690 -13.02 -18.01 9.56
C GLY A 690 -11.85 -17.44 10.35
N CYS A 691 -12.10 -16.39 11.13
CA CYS A 691 -11.12 -15.77 12.04
C CYS A 691 -10.57 -16.78 13.05
N GLU A 692 -11.44 -17.56 13.67
CA GLU A 692 -11.07 -18.64 14.61
C GLU A 692 -10.24 -19.73 13.95
N TRP A 693 -10.66 -20.21 12.77
CA TRP A 693 -9.92 -21.24 12.05
C TRP A 693 -8.52 -20.76 11.68
N PHE A 694 -8.41 -19.52 11.19
CA PHE A 694 -7.13 -18.90 10.87
C PHE A 694 -6.26 -18.72 12.12
N HIS A 695 -6.84 -18.30 13.24
CA HIS A 695 -6.12 -18.13 14.50
C HIS A 695 -5.52 -19.44 15.01
N TYR A 696 -6.23 -20.56 14.80
CA TYR A 696 -5.75 -21.88 15.19
C TYR A 696 -4.72 -22.47 14.22
N THR A 697 -4.85 -22.20 12.92
CA THR A 697 -4.06 -22.87 11.88
C THR A 697 -2.86 -22.07 11.39
N LEU A 698 -2.77 -20.77 11.65
CA LEU A 698 -1.65 -19.94 11.20
C LEU A 698 -0.46 -19.97 12.16
N VAL A 699 0.75 -20.11 11.62
CA VAL A 699 2.00 -19.87 12.37
C VAL A 699 2.19 -18.39 12.71
N ASP A 700 1.59 -17.50 11.93
CA ASP A 700 1.60 -16.05 12.13
C ASP A 700 0.29 -15.52 12.71
N ALA A 701 -0.43 -16.36 13.48
CA ALA A 701 -1.67 -15.98 14.15
C ALA A 701 -1.46 -14.82 15.13
N ASP A 702 -1.81 -13.63 14.65
CA ASP A 702 -1.79 -12.36 15.37
C ASP A 702 -3.23 -11.89 15.59
N SER A 703 -3.61 -11.78 16.87
CA SER A 703 -4.98 -11.49 17.30
C SER A 703 -5.52 -10.16 16.76
N ALA A 704 -4.66 -9.19 16.46
CA ALA A 704 -5.04 -7.89 15.97
C ALA A 704 -5.25 -7.91 14.45
N ILE A 705 -4.21 -8.23 13.69
CA ILE A 705 -4.26 -8.16 12.21
C ILE A 705 -5.19 -9.24 11.62
N ASN A 706 -5.28 -10.43 12.24
CA ASN A 706 -6.21 -11.47 11.81
C ASN A 706 -7.66 -10.96 11.93
N ALA A 707 -8.03 -10.41 13.10
CA ALA A 707 -9.35 -9.84 13.32
C ALA A 707 -9.64 -8.68 12.36
N MET A 708 -8.72 -7.73 12.20
CA MET A 708 -8.88 -6.60 11.28
C MET A 708 -9.17 -7.07 9.84
N MET A 709 -8.43 -8.07 9.36
CA MET A 709 -8.60 -8.58 7.99
C MET A 709 -9.90 -9.36 7.81
N TRP A 710 -10.32 -10.16 8.80
CA TRP A 710 -11.61 -10.84 8.76
C TRP A 710 -12.81 -9.89 8.90
N GLN A 711 -12.67 -8.81 9.67
CA GLN A 711 -13.67 -7.75 9.69
C GLN A 711 -13.82 -7.06 8.32
N ASN A 712 -12.72 -6.88 7.59
CA ASN A 712 -12.78 -6.38 6.22
C ASN A 712 -13.51 -7.37 5.29
N ALA A 713 -13.29 -8.68 5.46
CA ALA A 713 -14.01 -9.73 4.71
C ALA A 713 -15.51 -9.77 5.05
N GLY A 714 -15.86 -9.54 6.32
CA GLY A 714 -17.23 -9.44 6.81
C GLY A 714 -17.89 -8.07 6.60
N ARG A 715 -17.15 -7.09 6.07
CA ARG A 715 -17.55 -5.67 5.91
C ARG A 715 -17.90 -4.95 7.23
N SER A 716 -17.49 -5.51 8.36
CA SER A 716 -17.80 -5.07 9.71
C SER A 716 -16.74 -4.13 10.30
N GLY A 717 -15.57 -4.00 9.68
CA GLY A 717 -14.42 -3.22 10.16
C GLY A 717 -14.55 -1.70 9.96
N THR A 718 -13.54 -0.96 10.39
CA THR A 718 -13.44 0.51 10.18
C THR A 718 -13.35 0.91 8.70
N ASP A 719 -12.96 -0.03 7.83
CA ASP A 719 -12.89 0.16 6.39
C ASP A 719 -13.64 -0.98 5.65
N GLN A 720 -14.27 -0.66 4.52
CA GLN A 720 -14.92 -1.62 3.64
C GLN A 720 -14.13 -1.74 2.34
N TRP A 721 -12.96 -2.38 2.41
CA TRP A 721 -12.18 -2.65 1.22
C TRP A 721 -12.96 -3.46 0.19
N ASN A 722 -12.50 -3.39 -1.06
CA ASN A 722 -12.94 -4.37 -2.03
C ASN A 722 -12.27 -5.72 -1.75
N PHE A 723 -12.79 -6.41 -0.75
CA PHE A 723 -12.33 -7.72 -0.30
C PHE A 723 -12.81 -8.83 -1.24
N VAL A 724 -13.78 -8.55 -2.12
CA VAL A 724 -14.37 -9.56 -3.02
C VAL A 724 -13.36 -9.96 -4.09
N MET A 725 -12.92 -11.20 -4.03
CA MET A 725 -11.97 -11.80 -4.98
C MET A 725 -12.67 -12.89 -5.78
N SER A 726 -12.37 -12.99 -7.08
CA SER A 726 -12.88 -14.10 -7.89
C SER A 726 -12.20 -15.40 -7.45
N PRO A 727 -12.96 -16.46 -7.09
CA PRO A 727 -12.39 -17.77 -6.77
C PRO A 727 -11.95 -18.53 -8.03
N VAL A 728 -12.13 -17.93 -9.21
CA VAL A 728 -11.97 -18.58 -10.52
C VAL A 728 -10.89 -17.92 -11.38
N ALA A 729 -10.75 -16.60 -11.33
CA ALA A 729 -9.80 -15.87 -12.19
C ALA A 729 -8.33 -16.27 -11.93
N ALA A 730 -8.04 -16.77 -10.73
CA ALA A 730 -6.76 -17.35 -10.33
C ALA A 730 -5.52 -16.55 -10.74
N SER A 731 -5.59 -15.23 -10.63
CA SER A 731 -4.44 -14.35 -10.90
C SER A 731 -3.28 -14.58 -9.95
N GLN A 732 -3.53 -15.25 -8.82
CA GLN A 732 -2.53 -15.69 -7.85
C GLN A 732 -1.71 -16.87 -8.38
N ASP A 733 -2.26 -17.67 -9.31
CA ASP A 733 -1.65 -18.87 -9.84
C ASP A 733 -1.58 -18.80 -11.37
N GLY A 734 -0.76 -17.85 -11.85
CA GLY A 734 -0.60 -17.58 -13.27
C GLY A 734 0.00 -18.74 -14.05
N SER A 735 0.77 -19.63 -13.43
CA SER A 735 1.32 -20.83 -14.07
C SER A 735 0.43 -22.08 -13.90
N GLY A 736 -0.44 -22.11 -12.89
CA GLY A 736 -1.15 -23.31 -12.45
C GLY A 736 -0.34 -24.17 -11.47
N SER A 737 0.93 -23.83 -11.20
CA SER A 737 1.82 -24.67 -10.39
C SER A 737 1.38 -24.72 -8.93
N TYR A 738 0.81 -23.63 -8.41
CA TYR A 738 0.33 -23.56 -7.03
C TYR A 738 -0.85 -24.51 -6.80
N THR A 739 -1.86 -24.46 -7.67
CA THR A 739 -3.00 -25.39 -7.58
C THR A 739 -2.56 -26.82 -7.82
N LYS A 740 -1.64 -27.09 -8.75
CA LYS A 740 -1.14 -28.46 -8.97
C LYS A 740 -0.33 -29.01 -7.80
N ARG A 741 0.35 -28.16 -7.04
CA ARG A 741 1.09 -28.53 -5.82
C ARG A 741 0.13 -28.97 -4.71
N TRP A 742 -0.91 -28.17 -4.46
CA TRP A 742 -1.81 -28.37 -3.32
C TRP A 742 -3.07 -29.18 -3.62
N VAL A 743 -3.43 -29.33 -4.88
CA VAL A 743 -4.55 -30.15 -5.37
C VAL A 743 -4.01 -31.17 -6.38
N PRO A 744 -3.19 -32.15 -5.92
CA PRO A 744 -2.45 -33.06 -6.79
C PRO A 744 -3.36 -33.93 -7.67
N GLU A 745 -4.61 -34.18 -7.25
CA GLU A 745 -5.61 -34.87 -8.06
C GLU A 745 -5.96 -34.13 -9.37
N LEU A 746 -5.69 -32.81 -9.46
CA LEU A 746 -5.86 -32.01 -10.67
C LEU A 746 -4.56 -31.78 -11.44
N LYS A 747 -3.43 -32.37 -11.00
CA LYS A 747 -2.08 -32.09 -11.54
C LYS A 747 -1.97 -32.28 -13.07
N LYS A 748 -2.70 -33.26 -13.61
CA LYS A 748 -2.72 -33.62 -15.03
C LYS A 748 -3.57 -32.69 -15.90
N LEU A 749 -4.41 -31.82 -15.30
CA LEU A 749 -5.19 -30.86 -16.07
C LEU A 749 -4.31 -29.74 -16.64
N ALA A 750 -4.61 -29.35 -17.88
CA ALA A 750 -3.99 -28.21 -18.53
C ALA A 750 -4.53 -26.89 -17.94
N LYS A 751 -3.70 -25.85 -17.97
CA LYS A 751 -4.00 -24.53 -17.39
C LYS A 751 -5.37 -23.94 -17.77
N PRO A 752 -5.86 -24.00 -19.03
CA PRO A 752 -7.14 -23.39 -19.40
C PRO A 752 -8.35 -23.94 -18.62
N VAL A 753 -8.28 -25.19 -18.19
CA VAL A 753 -9.37 -25.88 -17.46
C VAL A 753 -9.02 -26.18 -16.00
N LEU A 754 -7.77 -26.00 -15.59
CA LEU A 754 -7.28 -26.31 -14.24
C LEU A 754 -8.09 -25.61 -13.14
N HIS A 755 -8.39 -24.32 -13.34
CA HIS A 755 -9.13 -23.49 -12.39
C HIS A 755 -10.65 -23.54 -12.57
N ARG A 756 -11.11 -24.29 -13.59
CA ARG A 756 -12.52 -24.51 -13.95
C ARG A 756 -12.76 -25.95 -14.39
N PRO A 757 -12.43 -26.95 -13.57
CA PRO A 757 -12.53 -28.35 -14.00
C PRO A 757 -13.97 -28.77 -14.34
N TRP A 758 -14.98 -28.05 -13.84
CA TRP A 758 -16.38 -28.27 -14.21
C TRP A 758 -16.76 -27.80 -15.62
N GLU A 759 -15.95 -26.96 -16.26
CA GLU A 759 -16.11 -26.53 -17.67
C GLU A 759 -15.28 -27.39 -18.63
N ALA A 760 -14.46 -28.31 -18.11
CA ALA A 760 -13.64 -29.18 -18.94
C ALA A 760 -14.50 -30.21 -19.69
N PRO A 761 -14.19 -30.51 -20.98
CA PRO A 761 -14.81 -31.61 -21.69
C PRO A 761 -14.65 -32.94 -20.93
N PRO A 762 -15.65 -33.85 -20.97
CA PRO A 762 -15.57 -35.15 -20.28
C PRO A 762 -14.29 -35.94 -20.63
N GLU A 763 -13.84 -35.84 -21.87
CA GLU A 763 -12.67 -36.60 -22.35
C GLU A 763 -11.37 -36.06 -21.78
N VAL A 764 -11.28 -34.74 -21.56
CA VAL A 764 -10.14 -34.10 -20.88
C VAL A 764 -10.09 -34.53 -19.41
N LEU A 765 -11.25 -34.59 -18.74
CA LEU A 765 -11.34 -35.08 -17.36
C LEU A 765 -10.93 -36.56 -17.27
N LYS A 766 -11.43 -37.40 -18.19
CA LYS A 766 -11.10 -38.83 -18.25
C LYS A 766 -9.59 -39.05 -18.47
N GLN A 767 -8.98 -38.36 -19.42
CA GLN A 767 -7.54 -38.43 -19.68
C GLN A 767 -6.69 -37.97 -18.48
N ALA A 768 -7.16 -36.97 -17.75
CA ALA A 768 -6.51 -36.50 -16.53
C ALA A 768 -6.77 -37.40 -15.30
N GLY A 769 -7.65 -38.40 -15.41
CA GLY A 769 -8.06 -39.26 -14.29
C GLY A 769 -8.94 -38.53 -13.25
N VAL A 770 -9.66 -37.48 -13.67
CA VAL A 770 -10.49 -36.66 -12.80
C VAL A 770 -11.97 -37.04 -12.96
N VAL A 771 -12.61 -37.42 -11.85
CA VAL A 771 -14.06 -37.69 -11.78
C VAL A 771 -14.67 -36.75 -10.74
N LEU A 772 -15.46 -35.77 -11.22
CA LEU A 772 -16.10 -34.78 -10.35
C LEU A 772 -17.14 -35.41 -9.42
N GLY A 773 -16.95 -35.21 -8.11
CA GLY A 773 -17.71 -35.86 -7.03
C GLY A 773 -17.08 -37.14 -6.50
N LYS A 774 -15.96 -37.61 -7.06
CA LYS A 774 -15.18 -38.75 -6.55
C LYS A 774 -13.73 -38.37 -6.29
N THR A 775 -12.96 -38.05 -7.33
CA THR A 775 -11.53 -37.69 -7.17
C THR A 775 -11.34 -36.24 -6.76
N TYR A 776 -12.16 -35.34 -7.30
CA TYR A 776 -12.23 -33.93 -6.92
C TYR A 776 -13.70 -33.53 -6.71
N PRO A 777 -14.07 -32.77 -5.66
CA PRO A 777 -15.47 -32.49 -5.36
C PRO A 777 -16.17 -31.68 -6.46
N ARG A 778 -17.50 -31.84 -6.55
CA ARG A 778 -18.33 -30.91 -7.30
C ARG A 778 -18.37 -29.56 -6.57
N ARG A 779 -18.61 -28.49 -7.33
CA ARG A 779 -18.74 -27.13 -6.77
C ARG A 779 -19.81 -27.09 -5.69
N ILE A 780 -19.43 -26.65 -4.50
CA ILE A 780 -20.34 -26.49 -3.35
C ILE A 780 -21.42 -25.42 -3.58
N VAL A 781 -21.08 -24.41 -4.40
CA VAL A 781 -21.97 -23.38 -4.89
C VAL A 781 -21.82 -23.33 -6.41
N VAL A 782 -22.91 -23.58 -7.13
CA VAL A 782 -22.91 -23.60 -8.61
C VAL A 782 -23.11 -22.20 -9.19
N ASP A 783 -23.96 -21.39 -8.57
CA ASP A 783 -24.29 -20.03 -9.02
C ASP A 783 -23.73 -18.98 -8.05
N LEU A 784 -22.49 -18.56 -8.31
CA LEU A 784 -21.81 -17.54 -7.52
C LEU A 784 -22.50 -16.18 -7.59
N ALA A 785 -23.15 -15.86 -8.71
CA ALA A 785 -23.83 -14.57 -8.89
C ALA A 785 -25.08 -14.50 -8.00
N LYS A 786 -25.88 -15.58 -7.96
CA LYS A 786 -27.05 -15.70 -7.09
C LYS A 786 -26.67 -15.68 -5.61
N GLU A 787 -25.63 -16.41 -5.19
CA GLU A 787 -25.19 -16.35 -3.79
C GLU A 787 -24.67 -14.96 -3.40
N ARG A 788 -23.89 -14.31 -4.28
CA ARG A 788 -23.46 -12.92 -4.05
C ARG A 788 -24.66 -11.97 -3.93
N GLN A 789 -25.68 -12.14 -4.78
CA GLN A 789 -26.90 -11.33 -4.70
C GLN A 789 -27.58 -11.48 -3.34
N LYS A 790 -27.71 -12.71 -2.82
CA LYS A 790 -28.25 -12.95 -1.48
C LYS A 790 -27.43 -12.27 -0.39
N THR A 791 -26.10 -12.31 -0.48
CA THR A 791 -25.21 -11.61 0.45
C THR A 791 -25.44 -10.11 0.43
N VAL A 792 -25.50 -9.51 -0.77
CA VAL A 792 -25.80 -8.08 -0.95
C VAL A 792 -27.17 -7.73 -0.37
N SER A 793 -28.21 -8.52 -0.66
CA SER A 793 -29.55 -8.32 -0.14
C SER A 793 -29.61 -8.40 1.39
N SER A 794 -28.90 -9.35 2.00
CA SER A 794 -28.79 -9.50 3.46
C SER A 794 -28.18 -8.25 4.11
N VAL A 795 -27.07 -7.75 3.56
CA VAL A 795 -26.42 -6.52 4.05
C VAL A 795 -27.34 -5.31 3.90
N LEU A 796 -28.00 -5.16 2.74
CA LEU A 796 -28.92 -4.03 2.50
C LEU A 796 -30.13 -4.07 3.44
N LYS A 797 -30.70 -5.26 3.66
CA LYS A 797 -31.80 -5.46 4.62
C LYS A 797 -31.38 -5.05 6.02
N MET A 798 -30.24 -5.58 6.51
CA MET A 798 -29.71 -5.24 7.82
C MET A 798 -29.51 -3.72 7.97
N ARG A 799 -28.92 -3.06 6.96
CA ARG A 799 -28.71 -1.61 7.00
C ARG A 799 -30.03 -0.85 7.06
N ASN A 800 -31.01 -1.27 6.25
CA ASN A 800 -32.32 -0.64 6.24
C ASN A 800 -33.07 -0.78 7.57
N GLU A 801 -32.90 -1.90 8.27
CA GLU A 801 -33.48 -2.12 9.61
C GLU A 801 -32.73 -1.34 10.72
N ASN A 802 -31.56 -0.77 10.41
CA ASN A 802 -30.66 -0.14 11.39
C ASN A 802 -30.18 1.25 10.92
N GLN A 803 -31.05 2.04 10.27
CA GLN A 803 -30.70 3.34 9.68
C GLN A 803 -30.08 4.36 10.66
N LYS A 804 -30.30 4.22 11.98
CA LYS A 804 -29.64 5.05 13.00
C LYS A 804 -28.11 5.02 12.97
N PHE A 805 -27.53 3.98 12.36
CA PHE A 805 -26.09 3.88 12.13
C PHE A 805 -25.66 4.45 10.78
N ASN A 806 -26.55 5.10 10.04
CA ASN A 806 -26.25 5.70 8.75
C ASN A 806 -26.40 7.21 8.83
N ASN A 807 -25.44 7.94 8.26
CA ASN A 807 -25.61 9.37 8.07
C ASN A 807 -26.46 9.66 6.83
N LYS A 808 -26.85 10.93 6.65
CA LYS A 808 -27.62 11.43 5.49
C LYS A 808 -27.03 11.13 4.11
N ASN A 809 -25.75 10.79 4.04
CA ASN A 809 -25.02 10.46 2.81
C ASN A 809 -24.87 8.93 2.63
N GLY A 810 -25.54 8.13 3.45
CA GLY A 810 -25.54 6.66 3.43
C GLY A 810 -24.26 6.01 3.98
N TYR A 811 -23.35 6.77 4.60
CA TYR A 811 -22.17 6.20 5.26
C TYR A 811 -22.52 5.65 6.64
N ASP A 812 -21.89 4.54 7.02
CA ASP A 812 -21.94 4.05 8.39
C ASP A 812 -21.26 4.99 9.38
N LEU A 813 -21.82 5.00 10.59
CA LEU A 813 -21.31 5.63 11.79
C LEU A 813 -20.82 4.54 12.75
N ILE A 814 -19.69 4.80 13.40
CA ILE A 814 -19.21 4.02 14.54
C ILE A 814 -19.02 4.94 15.73
N THR A 815 -19.05 4.37 16.94
CA THR A 815 -18.74 5.07 18.18
C THR A 815 -17.31 4.74 18.60
N LEU A 816 -16.49 5.77 18.79
CA LEU A 816 -15.11 5.65 19.27
C LEU A 816 -15.07 5.49 20.81
N PRO A 817 -13.94 5.09 21.41
CA PRO A 817 -13.83 4.91 22.87
C PRO A 817 -14.13 6.18 23.68
N ASN A 818 -13.84 7.35 23.12
CA ASN A 818 -14.18 8.66 23.71
C ASN A 818 -15.68 9.02 23.56
N LYS A 819 -16.53 8.08 23.13
CA LYS A 819 -17.97 8.22 22.86
C LYS A 819 -18.33 9.13 21.69
N GLN A 820 -17.35 9.66 20.95
CA GLN A 820 -17.63 10.43 19.73
C GLN A 820 -18.04 9.51 18.59
N GLN A 821 -19.01 9.96 17.78
CA GLN A 821 -19.36 9.28 16.54
C GLN A 821 -18.48 9.77 15.39
N THR A 822 -18.09 8.84 14.52
CA THR A 822 -17.35 9.16 13.30
C THR A 822 -17.88 8.35 12.13
N VAL A 823 -17.76 8.93 10.93
CA VAL A 823 -18.12 8.23 9.69
C VAL A 823 -16.99 7.28 9.32
N VAL A 824 -17.35 6.09 8.84
CA VAL A 824 -16.41 5.11 8.30
C VAL A 824 -16.69 4.85 6.83
N PHE A 825 -15.66 4.40 6.10
CA PHE A 825 -15.81 4.17 4.67
C PHE A 825 -16.91 3.14 4.42
N THR A 826 -17.85 3.46 3.54
CA THR A 826 -18.96 2.57 3.17
C THR A 826 -19.05 2.55 1.66
N LYS A 827 -19.03 1.36 1.05
CA LYS A 827 -19.08 1.24 -0.41
C LYS A 827 -20.41 1.75 -0.95
N ARG A 828 -20.38 2.34 -2.15
CA ARG A 828 -21.55 2.94 -2.82
C ARG A 828 -22.72 1.97 -2.96
N GLU A 829 -22.45 0.72 -3.33
CA GLU A 829 -23.46 -0.34 -3.48
C GLU A 829 -24.21 -0.67 -2.17
N TYR A 830 -23.73 -0.21 -1.01
CA TYR A 830 -24.40 -0.36 0.29
C TYR A 830 -24.96 0.96 0.85
N ARG A 831 -24.70 2.11 0.23
CA ARG A 831 -25.22 3.38 0.74
C ARG A 831 -26.71 3.44 0.47
N ILE A 832 -27.50 3.57 1.51
CA ILE A 832 -28.96 3.68 1.44
C ILE A 832 -29.39 5.09 1.88
N ASP A 833 -30.47 5.58 1.28
CA ASP A 833 -31.17 6.78 1.75
C ASP A 833 -32.13 6.45 2.91
N GLU A 834 -32.81 7.46 3.44
CA GLU A 834 -33.79 7.33 4.53
C GLU A 834 -34.99 6.45 4.15
N SER A 835 -35.26 6.24 2.86
CA SER A 835 -36.29 5.31 2.38
C SER A 835 -35.80 3.86 2.28
N GLY A 836 -34.53 3.61 2.59
CA GLY A 836 -33.92 2.27 2.49
C GLY A 836 -33.46 1.91 1.09
N LYS A 837 -33.54 2.84 0.13
CA LYS A 837 -33.16 2.58 -1.26
C LYS A 837 -31.68 2.87 -1.45
N VAL A 838 -30.99 1.99 -2.19
CA VAL A 838 -29.60 2.23 -2.56
C VAL A 838 -29.49 3.57 -3.29
N MET A 839 -28.66 4.45 -2.76
CA MET A 839 -28.45 5.79 -3.30
C MET A 839 -27.87 5.66 -4.70
N LYS A 840 -28.69 5.94 -5.72
CA LYS A 840 -28.20 6.16 -7.07
C LYS A 840 -27.38 7.44 -7.03
N GLY A 841 -26.14 7.42 -7.49
CA GLY A 841 -25.31 8.62 -7.54
C GLY A 841 -26.09 9.73 -8.25
N ASN A 842 -26.24 10.89 -7.60
CA ASN A 842 -26.72 12.07 -8.30
C ASN A 842 -25.75 12.35 -9.46
N LEU A 843 -26.19 12.08 -10.68
CA LEU A 843 -25.98 13.04 -11.77
C LEU A 843 -26.43 14.37 -11.21
N VAL A 844 -25.51 15.32 -11.05
CA VAL A 844 -25.82 16.68 -10.62
C VAL A 844 -26.81 17.26 -11.63
N LYS A 845 -28.11 17.19 -11.33
CA LYS A 845 -29.11 18.03 -11.99
C LYS A 845 -28.99 19.42 -11.37
N LYS A 846 -28.61 20.39 -12.22
CA LYS A 846 -28.67 21.83 -11.95
C LYS A 846 -30.11 22.23 -11.56
N THR A 847 -30.18 23.06 -10.50
CA THR A 847 -31.14 24.16 -10.21
C THR A 847 -32.65 23.83 -10.20
N ASP A 848 -33.44 24.31 -9.23
CA ASP A 848 -33.68 25.74 -9.04
C ASP A 848 -34.19 26.12 -7.63
N ASN A 849 -33.95 27.39 -7.28
CA ASN A 849 -34.40 28.06 -6.07
C ASN A 849 -35.92 28.36 -6.11
N GLY A 850 -36.60 28.32 -4.96
CA GLY A 850 -37.81 29.15 -4.77
C GLY A 850 -38.94 28.57 -3.94
N LYS A 851 -39.07 29.10 -2.71
CA LYS A 851 -40.30 29.45 -1.97
C LYS A 851 -41.44 28.41 -1.81
N LYS A 852 -41.67 28.07 -0.53
CA LYS A 852 -42.97 28.01 0.21
C LYS A 852 -44.22 27.49 -0.55
N ARG A 853 -44.82 26.39 -0.08
CA ARG A 853 -46.04 26.35 0.79
C ARG A 853 -46.56 24.91 0.98
N LYS A 854 -47.18 24.70 2.14
CA LYS A 854 -47.99 23.54 2.58
C LYS A 854 -48.97 23.07 1.49
N THR A 855 -49.27 21.77 1.41
CA THR A 855 -50.55 21.18 1.90
C THR A 855 -50.61 19.66 1.71
N ASN A 856 -51.47 19.09 2.56
CA ASN A 856 -51.88 17.71 2.80
C ASN A 856 -52.22 16.81 1.58
N THR A 857 -52.36 15.53 1.97
CA THR A 857 -53.42 14.54 1.62
C THR A 857 -53.08 13.38 0.68
N LYS A 858 -52.93 12.21 1.32
CA LYS A 858 -53.58 10.90 1.10
C LYS A 858 -53.93 10.43 -0.33
N ASN A 859 -53.58 9.16 -0.51
CA ASN A 859 -54.38 8.06 -1.07
C ASN A 859 -54.24 7.65 -2.56
N THR A 860 -53.56 6.50 -2.71
CA THR A 860 -54.01 5.26 -3.37
C THR A 860 -54.27 5.16 -4.88
N LYS A 861 -53.62 4.11 -5.42
CA LYS A 861 -54.11 3.02 -6.29
C LYS A 861 -53.79 3.07 -7.81
N VAL A 862 -52.96 2.06 -8.17
CA VAL A 862 -53.17 1.00 -9.19
C VAL A 862 -53.12 1.38 -10.68
N GLY A 863 -52.27 0.67 -11.43
CA GLY A 863 -52.41 0.50 -12.87
C GLY A 863 -51.24 -0.26 -13.52
N ARG A 864 -51.52 -1.47 -14.04
CA ARG A 864 -50.63 -2.42 -14.74
C ARG A 864 -50.21 -1.92 -16.14
N GLY A 865 -49.11 -2.47 -16.69
CA GLY A 865 -48.88 -2.49 -18.15
C GLY A 865 -47.48 -2.90 -18.60
N ASN A 866 -47.38 -4.06 -19.24
CA ASN A 866 -46.18 -4.73 -19.79
C ASN A 866 -45.43 -3.94 -20.88
N SER A 867 -44.10 -4.14 -21.01
CA SER A 867 -43.50 -4.79 -22.20
C SER A 867 -41.97 -4.84 -22.16
N SER A 868 -41.49 -5.95 -22.72
CA SER A 868 -40.11 -6.45 -22.89
C SER A 868 -39.16 -5.55 -23.69
N LYS A 869 -37.86 -5.57 -23.35
CA LYS A 869 -36.75 -5.67 -24.33
C LYS A 869 -35.42 -6.13 -23.68
N LYS A 870 -34.78 -7.07 -24.39
CA LYS A 870 -33.48 -7.74 -24.19
C LYS A 870 -32.34 -6.74 -23.94
N ALA A 871 -31.55 -6.91 -22.89
CA ALA A 871 -30.26 -7.62 -22.84
C ALA A 871 -29.11 -6.94 -23.61
N GLY A 872 -28.17 -6.39 -22.83
CA GLY A 872 -26.90 -5.79 -23.26
C GLY A 872 -26.15 -5.29 -22.03
N SER A 873 -25.56 -6.21 -21.26
CA SER A 873 -24.81 -5.90 -20.04
C SER A 873 -23.36 -5.55 -20.38
N GLU A 874 -23.01 -4.26 -20.38
CA GLU A 874 -21.64 -3.78 -20.31
C GLU A 874 -21.23 -3.56 -18.83
N PRO A 875 -19.99 -3.88 -18.42
CA PRO A 875 -19.58 -3.77 -17.02
C PRO A 875 -19.23 -2.33 -16.63
N GLU A 876 -19.88 -1.87 -15.57
CA GLU A 876 -19.66 -0.57 -14.90
C GLU A 876 -18.25 -0.49 -14.29
N GLN A 877 -17.42 0.46 -14.76
CA GLN A 877 -16.21 0.90 -14.08
C GLN A 877 -16.55 2.04 -13.10
N ASP A 878 -16.72 1.70 -11.82
CA ASP A 878 -16.92 2.66 -10.73
C ASP A 878 -15.62 2.94 -9.96
N SER A 879 -15.55 4.15 -9.43
CA SER A 879 -14.57 4.94 -8.64
C SER A 879 -13.77 4.26 -7.49
N SER A 880 -13.55 2.94 -7.54
CA SER A 880 -12.72 2.14 -6.64
C SER A 880 -11.20 2.30 -6.81
N VAL A 881 -10.77 3.08 -7.81
CA VAL A 881 -9.37 3.23 -8.25
C VAL A 881 -8.46 3.87 -7.20
N PHE A 882 -9.00 4.63 -6.25
CA PHE A 882 -8.21 5.37 -5.26
C PHE A 882 -7.57 4.51 -4.15
N TRP A 883 -8.13 3.33 -3.85
CA TRP A 883 -7.63 2.47 -2.77
C TRP A 883 -7.13 1.10 -3.24
N GLN A 884 -7.52 0.66 -4.44
CA GLN A 884 -6.86 -0.49 -5.09
C GLN A 884 -5.35 -0.26 -5.31
N GLN A 885 -4.90 1.00 -5.38
CA GLN A 885 -3.49 1.37 -5.48
C GLN A 885 -2.70 1.27 -4.17
N SER A 886 -3.32 1.37 -2.98
CA SER A 886 -2.59 1.18 -1.70
C SER A 886 -2.31 -0.30 -1.40
N LEU A 887 -3.00 -1.20 -2.09
CA LEU A 887 -2.77 -2.64 -2.09
C LEU A 887 -2.36 -3.17 -3.48
N GLY A 888 -2.02 -2.30 -4.44
CA GLY A 888 -1.60 -2.61 -5.81
C GLY A 888 -2.45 -3.60 -6.62
N LEU A 889 -3.71 -3.89 -6.27
CA LEU A 889 -4.56 -4.80 -7.05
C LEU A 889 -5.11 -4.05 -8.25
N ARG A 890 -4.56 -4.30 -9.45
CA ARG A 890 -5.16 -3.80 -10.69
C ARG A 890 -6.48 -4.55 -10.94
N PRO A 891 -7.58 -3.87 -11.30
CA PRO A 891 -8.63 -4.51 -12.05
C PRO A 891 -8.04 -4.80 -13.44
N TYR A 892 -7.99 -6.07 -13.83
CA TYR A 892 -7.78 -6.41 -15.24
C TYR A 892 -9.15 -6.61 -15.89
N SER A 893 -9.29 -5.89 -17.00
CA SER A 893 -10.39 -5.89 -17.98
C SER A 893 -10.80 -7.27 -18.45
#